data_AF-A0A093V243-F1
#
_entry.id   AF-A0A093V243-F1
#
_cell.length_a   1.000
_cell.length_b   1.000
_cell.length_c   1.000
_cell.angle_alpha   90.00
_cell.angle_beta   90.00
_cell.angle_gamma   90.00
#
_symmetry.space_group_name_H-M   'P 1'
#
loop_
_entity.id
_entity.type
_entity.pdbx_description
1 polymer ?
#
loop_
_entity_poly.entity_id
_entity_poly.type
_entity_poly.pdbx_seq_one_letter_code
_entity_poly.pdbx_strand_id
1 'polypeptide(L)'
;MAATFKYSLAGKPIGRDGLGLMRLTWHIAPLPDSQTFPILKAALSAGMTVWNGADFYGTSENNSLHLINRYLTAHPEDADKFVLCIKSGLRDHATYKMDCSPEGLREFAHRSLDILKGTMTKIDIFGLSRVDPDVPVEESVKALAELREGGRIGGIQLTEVRAETMGRASSVTKIDIVEAEISLWSTEVFSNGVAEACAEHGIVLVAHTPLGGGILTGKYESFDDLPAIMKGRPRFVPENVENNVKLIKQVKAMARSKGCTPAQLALSWVKKKGTEPGMPVIVPVVGARSPETALENAKDVGLTNTDMKQIQDILEYFQCRVIDGQQGRRSSMSIDSTAIMSTISGEISDSQLEEIYQFAIDLGKKAGAKLMDGIHARIGGTISEISSNVASNANMTSNLAFEEKDNAVDIVTQVDEDVERFIHEAISTRYPSHKFIGEETYAKTSSSAREYLITSEPTWCVDPLDGTVNYTHMFPMFCVSIAFIVGGKPVIGVIYAPMLNQLFSSCLGHGAWLNETTRLPLIKNAKDNVAKDNKDNYGVPPMPENAPSRCIFSCEWGKDRRNVSGGNLRKKISSFMNMAAEKGGENADGLRGMVHGVRSLGSATLDLAYTAMGSLDIWWEGGCWEWDVAAGVAILLEAGGLVTTANPPEDPDTAKIEDVRLGSRLYLAIRPAGPSASETGRQSQERTVREVWKRVKLLDYSRPGA
;
A
#
# COMPACT_ATOMS: atom_id res chain seq x y z
N MET A 1 -19.33 -27.01 36.88
CA MET A 1 -18.60 -26.01 37.69
C MET A 1 -18.95 -24.64 37.13
N ALA A 2 -19.06 -23.59 37.95
CA ALA A 2 -19.13 -22.23 37.42
C ALA A 2 -17.79 -21.90 36.75
N ALA A 3 -17.81 -21.29 35.56
CA ALA A 3 -16.58 -20.86 34.89
C ALA A 3 -15.99 -19.66 35.65
N THR A 4 -14.76 -19.80 36.15
CA THR A 4 -14.05 -18.72 36.85
C THR A 4 -13.51 -17.73 35.82
N PHE A 5 -14.31 -16.71 35.48
CA PHE A 5 -13.90 -15.66 34.57
C PHE A 5 -12.80 -14.79 35.19
N LYS A 6 -11.67 -14.64 34.48
CA LYS A 6 -10.49 -13.87 34.94
C LYS A 6 -10.54 -12.39 34.54
N TYR A 7 -11.36 -12.05 33.54
CA TYR A 7 -11.39 -10.74 32.90
C TYR A 7 -12.82 -10.18 32.87
N SER A 8 -12.96 -8.87 32.67
CA SER A 8 -14.26 -8.21 32.61
C SER A 8 -14.25 -7.01 31.66
N LEU A 9 -15.37 -6.76 30.98
CA LEU A 9 -15.62 -5.59 30.15
C LEU A 9 -16.97 -4.96 30.55
N ALA A 10 -17.04 -3.63 30.60
CA ALA A 10 -18.25 -2.88 31.00
C ALA A 10 -18.88 -3.28 32.37
N GLY A 11 -18.09 -3.92 33.25
CA GLY A 11 -18.53 -4.48 34.53
C GLY A 11 -19.04 -5.92 34.49
N LYS A 12 -19.15 -6.54 33.31
CA LYS A 12 -19.55 -7.94 33.13
C LYS A 12 -18.33 -8.86 33.00
N PRO A 13 -18.34 -10.07 33.58
CA PRO A 13 -17.26 -11.04 33.39
C PRO A 13 -17.20 -11.54 31.94
N ILE A 14 -15.99 -11.79 31.42
CA ILE A 14 -15.79 -12.35 30.09
C ILE A 14 -14.95 -13.63 30.11
N GLY A 15 -15.33 -14.57 29.23
CA GLY A 15 -14.50 -15.68 28.79
C GLY A 15 -13.42 -15.25 27.80
N ARG A 16 -12.82 -16.23 27.13
CA ARG A 16 -11.78 -16.00 26.11
C ARG A 16 -12.28 -16.17 24.68
N ASP A 17 -13.58 -16.36 24.50
CA ASP A 17 -14.22 -16.64 23.22
C ASP A 17 -15.36 -15.65 22.95
N GLY A 18 -15.52 -15.27 21.69
CA GLY A 18 -16.54 -14.32 21.26
C GLY A 18 -17.26 -14.74 19.99
N LEU A 19 -18.47 -14.21 19.81
CA LEU A 19 -19.35 -14.50 18.68
C LEU A 19 -19.41 -13.28 17.74
N GLY A 20 -19.09 -13.48 16.47
CA GLY A 20 -19.26 -12.48 15.42
C GLY A 20 -20.67 -12.51 14.84
N LEU A 21 -21.49 -11.48 15.10
CA LEU A 21 -22.91 -11.42 14.74
C LEU A 21 -23.16 -11.24 13.23
N MET A 22 -22.18 -10.71 12.48
CA MET A 22 -22.31 -10.40 11.05
C MET A 22 -22.94 -11.53 10.24
N ARG A 23 -22.53 -12.79 10.46
CA ARG A 23 -23.01 -13.96 9.68
C ARG A 23 -24.48 -14.33 9.93
N LEU A 24 -25.13 -13.74 10.93
CA LEU A 24 -26.55 -13.94 11.26
C LEU A 24 -27.44 -12.89 10.58
N THR A 25 -26.96 -11.64 10.46
CA THR A 25 -27.74 -10.48 9.97
C THR A 25 -27.33 -9.95 8.61
N TRP A 26 -26.23 -10.43 8.01
CA TRP A 26 -25.77 -9.96 6.70
C TRP A 26 -26.85 -10.09 5.62
N HIS A 27 -26.95 -9.09 4.75
CA HIS A 27 -27.97 -9.01 3.69
C HIS A 27 -27.89 -10.19 2.69
N ILE A 28 -26.73 -10.83 2.55
CA ILE A 28 -26.59 -12.08 1.78
C ILE A 28 -26.93 -13.27 2.70
N ALA A 29 -28.11 -13.84 2.47
CA ALA A 29 -28.67 -14.98 3.23
C ALA A 29 -28.80 -14.73 4.76
N PRO A 30 -29.60 -13.72 5.18
CA PRO A 30 -29.95 -13.53 6.58
C PRO A 30 -30.70 -14.76 7.12
N LEU A 31 -30.58 -15.01 8.42
CA LEU A 31 -31.26 -16.12 9.08
C LEU A 31 -32.49 -15.62 9.86
N PRO A 32 -33.61 -16.36 9.86
CA PRO A 32 -34.77 -16.04 10.68
C PRO A 32 -34.48 -16.32 12.16
N ASP A 33 -35.24 -15.69 13.06
CA ASP A 33 -35.07 -15.80 14.51
C ASP A 33 -35.15 -17.24 15.03
N SER A 34 -35.99 -18.07 14.40
CA SER A 34 -36.09 -19.52 14.68
C SER A 34 -34.81 -20.32 14.41
N GLN A 35 -33.86 -19.75 13.65
CA GLN A 35 -32.53 -20.32 13.41
C GLN A 35 -31.41 -19.56 14.14
N THR A 36 -31.53 -18.23 14.32
CA THR A 36 -30.49 -17.45 15.02
C THR A 36 -30.53 -17.63 16.53
N PHE A 37 -31.71 -17.70 17.16
CA PHE A 37 -31.82 -17.79 18.62
C PHE A 37 -31.18 -19.08 19.20
N PRO A 38 -31.35 -20.27 18.58
CA PRO A 38 -30.61 -21.47 19.00
C PRO A 38 -29.09 -21.32 18.90
N ILE A 39 -28.58 -20.58 17.90
CA ILE A 39 -27.13 -20.32 17.75
C ILE A 39 -26.63 -19.42 18.88
N LEU A 40 -27.38 -18.36 19.20
CA LEU A 40 -27.07 -17.44 20.30
C LEU A 40 -27.06 -18.16 21.66
N LYS A 41 -28.09 -18.98 21.95
CA LYS A 41 -28.15 -19.83 23.15
C LYS A 41 -26.99 -20.82 23.23
N ALA A 42 -26.59 -21.43 22.11
CA ALA A 42 -25.48 -22.38 22.05
C ALA A 42 -24.11 -21.72 22.23
N ALA A 43 -23.89 -20.54 21.64
CA ALA A 43 -22.69 -19.75 21.87
C ALA A 43 -22.57 -19.34 23.35
N LEU A 44 -23.69 -18.93 23.96
CA LEU A 44 -23.73 -18.53 25.37
C LEU A 44 -23.45 -19.70 26.32
N SER A 45 -24.06 -20.86 26.09
CA SER A 45 -23.82 -22.06 26.91
C SER A 45 -22.41 -22.61 26.76
N ALA A 46 -21.74 -22.33 25.64
CA ALA A 46 -20.33 -22.62 25.40
C ALA A 46 -19.35 -21.61 26.02
N GLY A 47 -19.84 -20.52 26.64
CA GLY A 47 -18.99 -19.49 27.24
C GLY A 47 -18.46 -18.43 26.26
N MET A 48 -19.05 -18.30 25.07
CA MET A 48 -18.75 -17.22 24.13
C MET A 48 -19.43 -15.91 24.59
N THR A 49 -18.81 -15.18 25.51
CA THR A 49 -19.44 -14.04 26.21
C THR A 49 -19.18 -12.67 25.57
N VAL A 50 -18.32 -12.57 24.55
CA VAL A 50 -18.07 -11.29 23.85
C VAL A 50 -18.79 -11.31 22.51
N TRP A 51 -19.91 -10.58 22.39
CA TRP A 51 -20.75 -10.60 21.19
C TRP A 51 -20.49 -9.34 20.36
N ASN A 52 -19.93 -9.53 19.17
CA ASN A 52 -19.40 -8.47 18.34
C ASN A 52 -20.31 -8.21 17.13
N GLY A 53 -20.84 -7.00 17.02
CA GLY A 53 -21.76 -6.57 15.98
C GLY A 53 -21.48 -5.16 15.45
N ALA A 54 -22.38 -4.69 14.60
CA ALA A 54 -22.39 -3.32 14.11
C ALA A 54 -23.82 -2.89 13.74
N ASP A 55 -24.07 -1.58 13.74
CA ASP A 55 -25.31 -0.97 13.24
C ASP A 55 -25.43 -1.04 11.70
N PHE A 56 -24.32 -1.24 10.98
CA PHE A 56 -24.31 -1.49 9.53
C PHE A 56 -24.21 -2.98 9.13
N TYR A 57 -24.21 -3.92 10.08
CA TYR A 57 -24.23 -5.37 9.77
C TYR A 57 -25.64 -5.85 9.46
N GLY A 58 -26.16 -5.50 8.27
CA GLY A 58 -27.51 -5.86 7.80
C GLY A 58 -28.15 -4.72 7.03
N THR A 59 -29.47 -4.59 7.12
CA THR A 59 -30.21 -3.40 6.65
C THR A 59 -30.51 -2.47 7.83
N SER A 60 -30.99 -1.25 7.56
CA SER A 60 -31.39 -0.29 8.61
C SER A 60 -32.38 -0.89 9.62
N GLU A 61 -33.31 -1.74 9.15
CA GLU A 61 -34.37 -2.38 9.95
C GLU A 61 -33.99 -3.78 10.49
N ASN A 62 -32.83 -4.33 10.11
CA ASN A 62 -32.43 -5.68 10.49
C ASN A 62 -30.89 -5.84 10.54
N ASN A 63 -30.25 -5.01 11.35
CA ASN A 63 -28.83 -5.10 11.68
C ASN A 63 -28.57 -5.92 12.97
N SER A 64 -27.34 -5.89 13.49
CA SER A 64 -26.99 -6.62 14.73
C SER A 64 -27.83 -6.18 15.94
N LEU A 65 -28.12 -4.88 16.07
CA LEU A 65 -28.90 -4.33 17.19
C LEU A 65 -30.35 -4.87 17.18
N HIS A 66 -30.96 -4.95 15.99
CA HIS A 66 -32.30 -5.49 15.82
C HIS A 66 -32.38 -6.97 16.18
N LEU A 67 -31.40 -7.77 15.77
CA LEU A 67 -31.31 -9.19 16.18
C LEU A 67 -31.21 -9.32 17.70
N ILE A 68 -30.35 -8.52 18.35
CA ILE A 68 -30.17 -8.59 19.81
C ILE A 68 -31.42 -8.10 20.55
N ASN A 69 -32.09 -7.04 20.09
CA ASN A 69 -33.35 -6.61 20.71
C ASN A 69 -34.43 -7.71 20.62
N ARG A 70 -34.63 -8.33 19.45
CA ARG A 70 -35.59 -9.44 19.31
C ARG A 70 -35.21 -10.65 20.17
N TYR A 71 -33.92 -10.99 20.22
CA TYR A 71 -33.41 -12.08 21.06
C TYR A 71 -33.67 -11.82 22.54
N LEU A 72 -33.30 -10.65 23.06
CA LEU A 72 -33.49 -10.29 24.48
C LEU A 72 -34.96 -10.03 24.84
N THR A 73 -35.82 -9.71 23.87
CA THR A 73 -37.27 -9.67 24.08
C THR A 73 -37.83 -11.08 24.34
N ALA A 74 -37.30 -12.09 23.64
CA ALA A 74 -37.67 -13.50 23.84
C ALA A 74 -36.93 -14.18 25.02
N HIS A 75 -35.73 -13.69 25.34
CA HIS A 75 -34.80 -14.27 26.32
C HIS A 75 -34.17 -13.19 27.22
N PRO A 76 -34.96 -12.44 27.99
CA PRO A 76 -34.46 -11.35 28.83
C PRO A 76 -33.50 -11.83 29.92
N GLU A 77 -33.58 -13.11 30.32
CA GLU A 77 -32.70 -13.74 31.30
C GLU A 77 -31.23 -13.86 30.86
N ASP A 78 -30.90 -13.55 29.60
CA ASP A 78 -29.55 -13.62 29.06
C ASP A 78 -28.80 -12.27 28.98
N ALA A 79 -29.47 -11.14 29.23
CA ALA A 79 -28.92 -9.80 29.00
C ALA A 79 -27.59 -9.51 29.74
N ASP A 80 -27.39 -10.11 30.92
CA ASP A 80 -26.18 -9.95 31.74
C ASP A 80 -25.13 -11.05 31.53
N LYS A 81 -25.40 -12.05 30.68
CA LYS A 81 -24.51 -13.20 30.45
C LYS A 81 -23.48 -12.97 29.34
N PHE A 82 -23.59 -11.88 28.60
CA PHE A 82 -22.64 -11.48 27.55
C PHE A 82 -22.43 -9.96 27.53
N VAL A 83 -21.35 -9.54 26.87
CA VAL A 83 -20.98 -8.16 26.58
C VAL A 83 -21.29 -7.87 25.11
N LEU A 84 -22.17 -6.91 24.84
CA LEU A 84 -22.47 -6.47 23.48
C LEU A 84 -21.48 -5.37 23.02
N CYS A 85 -20.69 -5.67 21.98
CA CYS A 85 -19.75 -4.74 21.37
C CYS A 85 -20.29 -4.28 20.01
N ILE A 86 -20.53 -2.97 19.86
CA ILE A 86 -21.09 -2.37 18.63
C ILE A 86 -20.11 -1.40 18.00
N LYS A 87 -19.70 -1.74 16.77
CA LYS A 87 -18.99 -0.85 15.85
C LYS A 87 -19.97 0.07 15.13
N SER A 88 -19.61 1.33 14.96
CA SER A 88 -20.43 2.36 14.31
C SER A 88 -19.55 3.43 13.62
N GLY A 89 -20.13 4.57 13.24
CA GLY A 89 -19.48 5.67 12.53
C GLY A 89 -19.50 5.57 11.01
N LEU A 90 -19.99 4.46 10.42
CA LEU A 90 -20.11 4.33 8.97
C LEU A 90 -21.34 5.09 8.48
N ARG A 91 -21.14 6.23 7.83
CA ARG A 91 -22.20 7.14 7.36
C ARG A 91 -22.73 6.76 5.98
N ASP A 92 -21.87 6.29 5.08
CA ASP A 92 -22.25 5.76 3.78
C ASP A 92 -21.46 4.48 3.44
N HIS A 93 -22.20 3.38 3.26
CA HIS A 93 -21.64 2.06 2.96
C HIS A 93 -21.16 1.93 1.50
N ALA A 94 -21.63 2.76 0.57
CA ALA A 94 -21.20 2.72 -0.83
C ALA A 94 -19.84 3.39 -1.03
N THR A 95 -19.62 4.53 -0.37
CA THR A 95 -18.34 5.28 -0.43
C THR A 95 -17.37 4.95 0.69
N TYR A 96 -17.79 4.14 1.68
CA TYR A 96 -17.09 3.92 2.95
C TYR A 96 -16.83 5.22 3.74
N LYS A 97 -17.67 6.24 3.54
CA LYS A 97 -17.54 7.51 4.26
C LYS A 97 -17.82 7.29 5.75
N MET A 98 -16.85 7.69 6.57
CA MET A 98 -16.98 7.76 8.02
C MET A 98 -17.63 9.08 8.44
N ASP A 99 -18.19 9.07 9.64
CA ASP A 99 -18.55 10.24 10.43
C ASP A 99 -18.34 9.89 11.91
N CYS A 100 -17.12 10.10 12.38
CA CYS A 100 -16.74 9.95 13.78
C CYS A 100 -16.66 11.31 14.51
N SER A 101 -17.31 12.35 13.97
CA SER A 101 -17.47 13.63 14.66
C SER A 101 -18.18 13.45 16.01
N PRO A 102 -17.98 14.35 16.99
CA PRO A 102 -18.70 14.28 18.26
C PRO A 102 -20.22 14.24 18.08
N GLU A 103 -20.75 14.96 17.10
CA GLU A 103 -22.17 15.01 16.76
C GLU A 103 -22.64 13.69 16.13
N GLY A 104 -21.89 13.18 15.15
CA GLY A 104 -22.16 11.90 14.50
C GLY A 104 -22.17 10.73 15.50
N LEU A 105 -21.16 10.62 16.36
CA LEU A 105 -21.07 9.55 17.35
C LEU A 105 -22.21 9.58 18.37
N ARG A 106 -22.64 10.78 18.82
CA ARG A 106 -23.82 10.92 19.67
C ARG A 106 -25.09 10.48 18.92
N GLU A 107 -25.28 10.90 17.67
CA GLU A 107 -26.41 10.49 16.82
C GLU A 107 -26.48 8.96 16.64
N PHE A 108 -25.36 8.32 16.29
CA PHE A 108 -25.26 6.87 16.13
C PHE A 108 -25.55 6.12 17.45
N ALA A 109 -25.03 6.59 18.58
CA ALA A 109 -25.29 6.00 19.89
C ALA A 109 -26.77 6.16 20.31
N HIS A 110 -27.39 7.31 20.03
CA HIS A 110 -28.82 7.52 20.27
C HIS A 110 -29.68 6.57 19.44
N ARG A 111 -29.49 6.52 18.11
CA ARG A 111 -30.19 5.58 17.22
C ARG A 111 -30.03 4.13 17.68
N SER A 112 -28.82 3.73 18.06
CA SER A 112 -28.54 2.36 18.50
C SER A 112 -29.27 2.00 19.79
N LEU A 113 -29.40 2.94 20.71
CA LEU A 113 -30.14 2.76 21.96
C LEU A 113 -31.66 2.83 21.78
N ASP A 114 -32.16 3.60 20.81
CA ASP A 114 -33.58 3.58 20.45
C ASP A 114 -33.98 2.24 19.83
N ILE A 115 -33.10 1.60 19.05
CA ILE A 115 -33.30 0.23 18.54
C ILE A 115 -33.29 -0.82 19.67
N LEU A 116 -32.43 -0.67 20.68
CA LEU A 116 -32.34 -1.58 21.84
C LEU A 116 -33.33 -1.27 22.98
N LYS A 117 -34.19 -0.27 22.79
CA LYS A 117 -35.10 0.25 23.81
C LYS A 117 -36.05 -0.85 24.31
N GLY A 118 -36.05 -1.05 25.63
CA GLY A 118 -36.85 -2.06 26.31
C GLY A 118 -36.10 -3.35 26.64
N THR A 119 -34.93 -3.61 26.04
CA THR A 119 -34.07 -4.76 26.36
C THR A 119 -32.70 -4.37 26.92
N MET A 120 -32.14 -3.23 26.51
CA MET A 120 -30.91 -2.69 27.11
C MET A 120 -31.07 -1.19 27.41
N THR A 121 -30.52 -0.75 28.55
CA THR A 121 -30.49 0.68 28.95
C THR A 121 -29.23 1.41 28.46
N LYS A 122 -28.16 0.65 28.19
CA LYS A 122 -26.88 1.09 27.65
C LYS A 122 -26.34 0.05 26.67
N ILE A 123 -25.43 0.45 25.77
CA ILE A 123 -24.62 -0.49 24.99
C ILE A 123 -23.41 -0.88 25.85
N ASP A 124 -23.05 -2.15 25.98
CA ASP A 124 -21.94 -2.52 26.87
C ASP A 124 -20.60 -1.92 26.39
N ILE A 125 -20.25 -2.11 25.12
CA ILE A 125 -19.09 -1.49 24.47
C ILE A 125 -19.52 -0.88 23.13
N PHE A 126 -19.11 0.37 22.87
CA PHE A 126 -19.44 1.09 21.63
C PHE A 126 -18.24 1.87 21.12
N GLY A 127 -18.13 2.04 19.80
CA GLY A 127 -17.14 2.95 19.23
C GLY A 127 -16.91 2.77 17.73
N LEU A 128 -15.71 3.16 17.31
CA LEU A 128 -15.41 3.42 15.91
C LEU A 128 -15.19 2.11 15.14
N SER A 129 -15.82 1.97 13.97
CA SER A 129 -15.57 0.87 13.04
C SER A 129 -14.28 1.04 12.20
N ARG A 130 -13.86 2.29 12.00
CA ARG A 130 -12.57 2.74 11.46
C ARG A 130 -12.25 4.13 12.03
N VAL A 131 -10.99 4.56 11.95
CA VAL A 131 -10.63 5.97 12.16
C VAL A 131 -11.22 6.81 11.04
N ASP A 132 -11.79 7.96 11.38
CA ASP A 132 -12.21 8.97 10.42
C ASP A 132 -11.00 9.85 10.04
N PRO A 133 -10.63 9.98 8.76
CA PRO A 133 -9.49 10.80 8.36
C PRO A 133 -9.73 12.30 8.56
N ASP A 134 -10.99 12.75 8.63
CA ASP A 134 -11.36 14.16 8.72
C ASP A 134 -11.53 14.65 10.18
N VAL A 135 -11.47 13.74 11.17
CA VAL A 135 -11.70 14.03 12.60
C VAL A 135 -10.54 13.51 13.46
N PRO A 136 -9.88 14.35 14.28
CA PRO A 136 -8.87 13.90 15.23
C PRO A 136 -9.42 12.82 16.18
N VAL A 137 -8.66 11.73 16.38
CA VAL A 137 -9.11 10.60 17.20
C VAL A 137 -9.43 11.02 18.64
N GLU A 138 -8.75 12.04 19.15
CA GLU A 138 -8.97 12.62 20.47
C GLU A 138 -10.37 13.23 20.62
N GLU A 139 -10.91 13.87 19.58
CA GLU A 139 -12.26 14.44 19.58
C GLU A 139 -13.31 13.34 19.55
N SER A 140 -13.11 12.34 18.67
CA SER A 140 -13.93 11.12 18.61
C SER A 140 -13.99 10.41 19.97
N VAL A 141 -12.83 10.21 20.60
CA VAL A 141 -12.69 9.50 21.89
C VAL A 141 -13.24 10.31 23.05
N LYS A 142 -13.12 11.65 23.02
CA LYS A 142 -13.75 12.52 24.01
C LYS A 142 -15.28 12.42 23.94
N ALA A 143 -15.88 12.40 22.75
CA ALA A 143 -17.32 12.20 22.59
C ALA A 143 -17.78 10.82 23.10
N LEU A 144 -16.97 9.78 22.91
CA LEU A 144 -17.22 8.44 23.48
C LEU A 144 -17.05 8.43 25.01
N ALA A 145 -16.13 9.22 25.57
CA ALA A 145 -15.99 9.41 27.01
C ALA A 145 -17.25 10.07 27.61
N GLU A 146 -17.75 11.15 27.00
CA GLU A 146 -18.99 11.84 27.38
C GLU A 146 -20.21 10.89 27.33
N LEU A 147 -20.30 10.04 26.30
CA LEU A 147 -21.35 9.02 26.20
C LEU A 147 -21.26 7.95 27.32
N ARG A 148 -20.04 7.60 27.75
CA ARG A 148 -19.82 6.65 28.85
C ARG A 148 -20.16 7.28 30.21
N GLU A 149 -19.75 8.52 30.43
CA GLU A 149 -20.09 9.32 31.63
C GLU A 149 -21.60 9.56 31.74
N GLY A 150 -22.28 9.84 30.62
CA GLY A 150 -23.74 9.91 30.53
C GLY A 150 -24.45 8.55 30.63
N GLY A 151 -23.74 7.46 30.91
CA GLY A 151 -24.30 6.11 31.09
C GLY A 151 -24.91 5.48 29.84
N ARG A 152 -24.70 6.07 28.65
CA ARG A 152 -25.24 5.58 27.37
C ARG A 152 -24.48 4.37 26.86
N ILE A 153 -23.18 4.30 27.16
CA ILE A 153 -22.29 3.18 26.82
C ILE A 153 -21.51 2.73 28.06
N GLY A 154 -21.09 1.48 28.13
CA GLY A 154 -20.30 0.94 29.26
C GLY A 154 -18.79 1.01 29.09
N GLY A 155 -18.29 1.14 27.86
CA GLY A 155 -16.87 1.18 27.53
C GLY A 155 -16.65 1.46 26.03
N ILE A 156 -15.39 1.68 25.67
CA ILE A 156 -14.99 2.27 24.38
C ILE A 156 -14.25 1.25 23.50
N GLN A 157 -14.67 1.12 22.24
CA GLN A 157 -13.98 0.33 21.21
C GLN A 157 -13.32 1.22 20.14
N LEU A 158 -12.10 0.84 19.75
CA LEU A 158 -11.46 1.25 18.50
C LEU A 158 -11.27 0.03 17.59
N THR A 159 -11.17 0.25 16.28
CA THR A 159 -11.06 -0.84 15.28
C THR A 159 -10.07 -0.45 14.19
N GLU A 160 -9.12 -1.34 13.87
CA GLU A 160 -8.04 -1.11 12.89
C GLU A 160 -7.26 0.21 13.10
N VAL A 161 -6.73 0.36 14.31
CA VAL A 161 -5.93 1.52 14.75
C VAL A 161 -4.44 1.17 14.86
N ARG A 162 -3.57 2.15 14.58
CA ARG A 162 -2.12 2.04 14.78
C ARG A 162 -1.75 2.25 16.25
N ALA A 163 -0.58 1.76 16.67
CA ALA A 163 -0.05 1.98 18.02
C ALA A 163 -0.05 3.46 18.44
N GLU A 164 0.43 4.36 17.57
CA GLU A 164 0.42 5.81 17.79
C GLU A 164 -1.01 6.36 18.02
N THR A 165 -1.98 5.93 17.22
CA THR A 165 -3.39 6.32 17.35
C THR A 165 -3.98 5.85 18.69
N MET A 166 -3.58 4.67 19.17
CA MET A 166 -4.00 4.16 20.48
C MET A 166 -3.38 4.92 21.64
N GLY A 167 -2.11 5.32 21.55
CA GLY A 167 -1.47 6.17 22.57
C GLY A 167 -2.18 7.52 22.69
N ARG A 168 -2.47 8.16 21.55
CA ARG A 168 -3.26 9.39 21.48
C ARG A 168 -4.66 9.22 22.08
N ALA A 169 -5.40 8.18 21.67
CA ALA A 169 -6.72 7.87 22.23
C ALA A 169 -6.69 7.61 23.75
N SER A 170 -5.73 6.81 24.21
CA SER A 170 -5.59 6.42 25.62
C SER A 170 -5.17 7.59 26.53
N SER A 171 -4.55 8.64 25.95
CA SER A 171 -4.26 9.89 26.67
C SER A 171 -5.52 10.70 27.02
N VAL A 172 -6.61 10.53 26.25
CA VAL A 172 -7.90 11.18 26.52
C VAL A 172 -8.69 10.40 27.56
N THR A 173 -8.82 9.08 27.38
CA THR A 173 -9.49 8.22 28.36
C THR A 173 -9.18 6.74 28.14
N LYS A 174 -9.53 5.89 29.11
CA LYS A 174 -9.41 4.44 28.98
C LYS A 174 -10.19 3.92 27.77
N ILE A 175 -9.48 3.25 26.86
CA ILE A 175 -10.04 2.38 25.82
C ILE A 175 -10.22 0.98 26.41
N ASP A 176 -11.32 0.30 26.07
CA ASP A 176 -11.67 -1.01 26.64
C ASP A 176 -11.40 -2.15 25.66
N ILE A 177 -11.67 -1.93 24.37
CA ILE A 177 -11.41 -2.86 23.27
C ILE A 177 -10.63 -2.18 22.15
N VAL A 178 -9.65 -2.89 21.61
CA VAL A 178 -9.17 -2.67 20.24
C VAL A 178 -9.49 -3.93 19.44
N GLU A 179 -10.11 -3.76 18.29
CA GLU A 179 -10.36 -4.83 17.35
C GLU A 179 -9.38 -4.76 16.18
N ALA A 180 -8.75 -5.89 15.87
CA ALA A 180 -7.78 -6.05 14.79
C ALA A 180 -7.97 -7.40 14.07
N GLU A 181 -7.56 -7.52 12.81
CA GLU A 181 -7.52 -8.82 12.14
C GLU A 181 -6.37 -9.70 12.68
N ILE A 182 -6.72 -10.89 13.23
CA ILE A 182 -5.74 -11.82 13.79
C ILE A 182 -6.13 -13.26 13.46
N SER A 183 -5.27 -14.00 12.77
CA SER A 183 -5.49 -15.41 12.42
C SER A 183 -4.16 -16.14 12.15
N LEU A 184 -4.20 -17.45 11.86
CA LEU A 184 -3.00 -18.13 11.32
C LEU A 184 -2.56 -17.59 9.94
N TRP A 185 -3.35 -16.69 9.32
CA TRP A 185 -2.94 -15.92 8.15
C TRP A 185 -2.46 -14.51 8.47
N SER A 186 -2.91 -13.91 9.57
CA SER A 186 -2.76 -12.48 9.87
C SER A 186 -2.13 -12.34 11.25
N THR A 187 -0.84 -12.02 11.29
CA THR A 187 0.01 -12.07 12.49
C THR A 187 0.69 -10.73 12.78
N GLU A 188 0.51 -9.75 11.90
CA GLU A 188 1.16 -8.43 11.89
C GLU A 188 0.91 -7.64 13.18
N VAL A 189 -0.24 -7.86 13.83
CA VAL A 189 -0.60 -7.29 15.14
C VAL A 189 0.46 -7.54 16.23
N PHE A 190 1.24 -8.62 16.10
CA PHE A 190 2.26 -9.03 17.05
C PHE A 190 3.63 -8.39 16.79
N SER A 191 3.81 -7.70 15.65
CA SER A 191 5.08 -7.06 15.25
C SER A 191 4.93 -5.57 14.91
N ASN A 192 3.71 -5.07 14.69
CA ASN A 192 3.43 -3.65 14.36
C ASN A 192 3.17 -2.76 15.60
N GLY A 193 3.46 -3.24 16.81
CA GLY A 193 3.25 -2.53 18.08
C GLY A 193 1.81 -2.51 18.59
N VAL A 194 0.81 -3.01 17.85
CA VAL A 194 -0.60 -2.96 18.29
C VAL A 194 -0.85 -3.85 19.51
N ALA A 195 -0.36 -5.09 19.51
CA ALA A 195 -0.51 -5.98 20.67
C ALA A 195 0.22 -5.43 21.91
N GLU A 196 1.42 -4.86 21.74
CA GLU A 196 2.22 -4.26 22.81
C GLU A 196 1.51 -3.08 23.47
N ALA A 197 1.05 -2.09 22.69
CA ALA A 197 0.29 -0.95 23.19
C ALA A 197 -1.05 -1.37 23.84
N CYS A 198 -1.70 -2.43 23.35
CA CYS A 198 -2.86 -3.01 24.03
C CYS A 198 -2.50 -3.59 25.41
N ALA A 199 -1.34 -4.24 25.53
CA ALA A 199 -0.88 -4.79 26.81
C ALA A 199 -0.48 -3.68 27.80
N GLU A 200 0.22 -2.65 27.33
CA GLU A 200 0.62 -1.47 28.11
C GLU A 200 -0.60 -0.73 28.70
N HIS A 201 -1.62 -0.48 27.89
CA HIS A 201 -2.82 0.25 28.33
C HIS A 201 -3.92 -0.65 28.95
N GLY A 202 -3.70 -1.97 29.06
CA GLY A 202 -4.66 -2.91 29.63
C GLY A 202 -5.94 -3.08 28.80
N ILE A 203 -5.82 -2.96 27.48
CA ILE A 203 -6.90 -3.07 26.49
C ILE A 203 -7.12 -4.54 26.10
N VAL A 204 -8.38 -4.97 25.95
CA VAL A 204 -8.70 -6.30 25.39
C VAL A 204 -8.58 -6.25 23.87
N LEU A 205 -7.77 -7.15 23.31
CA LEU A 205 -7.56 -7.27 21.87
C LEU A 205 -8.57 -8.26 21.27
N VAL A 206 -9.54 -7.76 20.53
CA VAL A 206 -10.55 -8.58 19.84
C VAL A 206 -10.01 -8.98 18.46
N ALA A 207 -9.83 -10.28 18.28
CA ALA A 207 -9.33 -10.88 17.04
C ALA A 207 -10.49 -11.12 16.07
N HIS A 208 -10.65 -10.24 15.07
CA HIS A 208 -11.64 -10.42 14.00
C HIS A 208 -11.09 -11.30 12.86
N THR A 209 -12.00 -11.90 12.08
CA THR A 209 -11.67 -12.88 11.01
C THR A 209 -10.75 -14.05 11.45
N PRO A 210 -10.86 -14.64 12.67
CA PRO A 210 -9.83 -15.56 13.19
C PRO A 210 -9.69 -16.89 12.44
N LEU A 211 -10.64 -17.19 11.54
CA LEU A 211 -10.61 -18.36 10.65
C LEU A 211 -10.32 -18.01 9.17
N GLY A 212 -9.77 -16.82 8.88
CA GLY A 212 -9.42 -16.42 7.50
C GLY A 212 -10.61 -16.40 6.56
N GLY A 213 -11.71 -15.77 6.99
CA GLY A 213 -12.99 -15.77 6.27
C GLY A 213 -13.75 -17.11 6.28
N GLY A 214 -13.14 -18.18 6.79
CA GLY A 214 -13.65 -19.55 6.83
C GLY A 214 -12.68 -20.59 6.25
N ILE A 215 -11.55 -20.18 5.67
CA ILE A 215 -10.68 -21.10 4.93
C ILE A 215 -9.74 -21.89 5.88
N LEU A 216 -9.42 -21.36 7.07
CA LEU A 216 -8.72 -22.10 8.13
C LEU A 216 -9.58 -23.22 8.74
N THR A 217 -10.85 -23.37 8.36
CA THR A 217 -11.66 -24.55 8.74
C THR A 217 -11.23 -25.82 8.01
N GLY A 218 -10.46 -25.70 6.92
CA GLY A 218 -10.09 -26.82 6.07
C GLY A 218 -11.22 -27.35 5.18
N LYS A 219 -12.35 -26.65 5.05
CA LYS A 219 -13.46 -27.06 4.16
C LYS A 219 -13.13 -26.96 2.66
N TYR A 220 -12.04 -26.31 2.30
CA TYR A 220 -11.58 -26.10 0.92
C TYR A 220 -10.22 -26.80 0.76
N GLU A 221 -10.02 -27.56 -0.32
CA GLU A 221 -8.80 -28.33 -0.58
C GLU A 221 -8.02 -27.81 -1.79
N SER A 222 -8.70 -27.03 -2.65
CA SER A 222 -8.22 -26.40 -3.87
C SER A 222 -8.75 -24.95 -3.99
N PHE A 223 -8.31 -24.22 -5.03
CA PHE A 223 -8.95 -22.95 -5.40
C PHE A 223 -10.42 -23.14 -5.78
N ASP A 224 -10.73 -24.22 -6.50
CA ASP A 224 -12.02 -24.42 -7.12
C ASP A 224 -13.14 -24.59 -6.08
N ASP A 225 -12.82 -25.14 -4.92
CA ASP A 225 -13.72 -25.27 -3.77
C ASP A 225 -14.10 -23.92 -3.13
N LEU A 226 -13.32 -22.84 -3.36
CA LEU A 226 -13.58 -21.55 -2.73
C LEU A 226 -14.90 -20.93 -3.24
N PRO A 227 -15.74 -20.36 -2.35
CA PRO A 227 -16.90 -19.56 -2.75
C PRO A 227 -16.50 -18.40 -3.66
N ALA A 228 -17.33 -18.05 -4.64
CA ALA A 228 -17.04 -16.98 -5.61
C ALA A 228 -16.66 -15.64 -4.93
N ILE A 229 -17.34 -15.27 -3.83
CA ILE A 229 -17.07 -14.07 -3.02
C ILE A 229 -15.69 -14.09 -2.30
N MET A 230 -15.02 -15.23 -2.25
CA MET A 230 -13.64 -15.36 -1.79
C MET A 230 -12.67 -15.29 -2.99
N LYS A 231 -12.98 -15.97 -4.11
CA LYS A 231 -12.12 -16.01 -5.31
C LYS A 231 -11.72 -14.62 -5.87
N GLY A 232 -12.55 -13.59 -5.67
CA GLY A 232 -12.24 -12.20 -6.05
C GLY A 232 -11.37 -11.39 -5.08
N ARG A 233 -10.99 -11.92 -3.91
CA ARG A 233 -10.15 -11.18 -2.93
C ARG A 233 -8.66 -11.35 -3.25
N PRO A 234 -7.81 -10.33 -3.07
CA PRO A 234 -6.38 -10.41 -3.39
C PRO A 234 -5.63 -11.58 -2.72
N ARG A 235 -6.05 -11.98 -1.51
CA ARG A 235 -5.47 -13.13 -0.79
C ARG A 235 -5.72 -14.49 -1.47
N PHE A 236 -6.65 -14.57 -2.42
CA PHE A 236 -7.04 -15.80 -3.14
C PHE A 236 -6.83 -15.72 -4.66
N VAL A 237 -5.99 -14.80 -5.16
CA VAL A 237 -5.52 -14.87 -6.55
C VAL A 237 -4.72 -16.16 -6.80
N PRO A 238 -4.73 -16.75 -8.00
CA PRO A 238 -4.12 -18.06 -8.28
C PRO A 238 -2.67 -18.22 -7.81
N GLU A 239 -1.87 -17.17 -7.93
CA GLU A 239 -0.46 -17.11 -7.51
C GLU A 239 -0.27 -17.36 -5.99
N ASN A 240 -1.26 -17.00 -5.17
CA ASN A 240 -1.25 -17.21 -3.72
C ASN A 240 -1.92 -18.53 -3.29
N VAL A 241 -2.73 -19.15 -4.16
CA VAL A 241 -3.51 -20.37 -3.83
C VAL A 241 -2.59 -21.50 -3.42
N GLU A 242 -1.54 -21.80 -4.18
CA GLU A 242 -0.69 -22.97 -3.88
C GLU A 242 -0.06 -22.87 -2.49
N ASN A 243 0.39 -21.68 -2.08
CA ASN A 243 1.00 -21.46 -0.77
C ASN A 243 -0.05 -21.49 0.35
N ASN A 244 -1.23 -20.90 0.13
CA ASN A 244 -2.36 -20.99 1.04
C ASN A 244 -2.84 -22.44 1.23
N VAL A 245 -2.90 -23.24 0.16
CA VAL A 245 -3.25 -24.67 0.21
C VAL A 245 -2.19 -25.47 0.96
N LYS A 246 -0.90 -25.14 0.83
CA LYS A 246 0.17 -25.77 1.64
C LYS A 246 -0.02 -25.45 3.13
N LEU A 247 -0.30 -24.20 3.51
CA LEU A 247 -0.62 -23.84 4.90
C LEU A 247 -1.84 -24.63 5.42
N ILE A 248 -2.96 -24.64 4.68
CA ILE A 248 -4.18 -25.38 5.05
C ILE A 248 -3.88 -26.87 5.26
N LYS A 249 -3.06 -27.48 4.39
CA LYS A 249 -2.66 -28.89 4.52
C LYS A 249 -1.85 -29.16 5.79
N GLN A 250 -0.94 -28.26 6.17
CA GLN A 250 -0.15 -28.39 7.41
C GLN A 250 -1.00 -28.16 8.66
N VAL A 251 -1.86 -27.14 8.66
CA VAL A 251 -2.85 -26.90 9.74
C VAL A 251 -3.80 -28.09 9.90
N LYS A 252 -4.28 -28.70 8.79
CA LYS A 252 -5.05 -29.96 8.80
C LYS A 252 -4.27 -31.14 9.40
N ALA A 253 -3.00 -31.30 9.02
CA ALA A 253 -2.17 -32.40 9.50
C ALA A 253 -1.93 -32.31 11.02
N MET A 254 -1.64 -31.10 11.51
CA MET A 254 -1.47 -30.82 12.94
C MET A 254 -2.78 -30.94 13.73
N ALA A 255 -3.90 -30.45 13.19
CA ALA A 255 -5.20 -30.62 13.84
C ALA A 255 -5.57 -32.11 13.97
N ARG A 256 -5.26 -32.92 12.95
CA ARG A 256 -5.44 -34.37 12.96
C ARG A 256 -4.56 -35.07 14.00
N SER A 257 -3.27 -34.72 14.12
CA SER A 257 -2.39 -35.31 15.15
C SER A 257 -2.82 -34.94 16.58
N LYS A 258 -3.50 -33.80 16.73
CA LYS A 258 -4.11 -33.33 17.99
C LYS A 258 -5.53 -33.87 18.27
N GLY A 259 -6.17 -34.54 17.31
CA GLY A 259 -7.56 -35.00 17.46
C GLY A 259 -8.59 -33.87 17.55
N CYS A 260 -8.33 -32.72 16.93
CA CYS A 260 -9.20 -31.55 16.91
C CYS A 260 -9.54 -31.09 15.48
N THR A 261 -10.47 -30.15 15.33
CA THR A 261 -10.73 -29.53 14.02
C THR A 261 -9.71 -28.42 13.70
N PRO A 262 -9.47 -28.10 12.41
CA PRO A 262 -8.61 -26.96 12.04
C PRO A 262 -9.07 -25.62 12.63
N ALA A 263 -10.39 -25.44 12.78
CA ALA A 263 -10.96 -24.26 13.42
C ALA A 263 -10.59 -24.19 14.92
N GLN A 264 -10.75 -25.30 15.65
CA GLN A 264 -10.35 -25.40 17.06
C GLN A 264 -8.84 -25.13 17.25
N LEU A 265 -7.99 -25.65 16.36
CA LEU A 265 -6.55 -25.41 16.39
C LEU A 265 -6.23 -23.91 16.21
N ALA A 266 -6.81 -23.26 15.20
CA ALA A 266 -6.59 -21.85 14.91
C ALA A 266 -7.08 -20.92 16.03
N LEU A 267 -8.29 -21.16 16.55
CA LEU A 267 -8.86 -20.37 17.66
C LEU A 267 -8.06 -20.56 18.96
N SER A 268 -7.61 -21.79 19.24
CA SER A 268 -6.75 -22.07 20.40
C SER A 268 -5.38 -21.41 20.27
N TRP A 269 -4.82 -21.31 19.06
CA TRP A 269 -3.56 -20.60 18.82
C TRP A 269 -3.70 -19.09 19.10
N VAL A 270 -4.77 -18.42 18.62
CA VAL A 270 -5.04 -17.00 18.92
C VAL A 270 -5.12 -16.78 20.43
N LYS A 271 -5.85 -17.65 21.15
CA LYS A 271 -5.96 -17.58 22.61
C LYS A 271 -4.64 -17.89 23.31
N LYS A 272 -3.83 -18.82 22.80
CA LYS A 272 -2.51 -19.15 23.36
C LYS A 272 -1.50 -18.02 23.16
N LYS A 273 -1.54 -17.29 22.04
CA LYS A 273 -0.76 -16.05 21.84
C LYS A 273 -1.02 -15.03 22.95
N GLY A 274 -2.28 -14.76 23.28
CA GLY A 274 -2.68 -13.93 24.42
C GLY A 274 -2.41 -14.52 25.82
N THR A 275 -1.42 -15.42 25.95
CA THR A 275 -0.86 -15.90 27.23
C THR A 275 0.66 -15.83 27.28
N GLU A 276 1.32 -15.42 26.19
CA GLU A 276 2.76 -15.17 26.17
C GLU A 276 3.09 -13.92 27.01
N PRO A 277 4.28 -13.83 27.63
CA PRO A 277 4.68 -12.64 28.39
C PRO A 277 4.61 -11.38 27.53
N GLY A 278 4.06 -10.29 28.09
CA GLY A 278 3.90 -9.02 27.38
C GLY A 278 2.72 -8.94 26.40
N MET A 279 1.96 -10.03 26.20
CA MET A 279 0.78 -10.00 25.30
C MET A 279 -0.50 -9.57 26.02
N PRO A 280 -1.42 -8.89 25.30
CA PRO A 280 -2.72 -8.49 25.84
C PRO A 280 -3.66 -9.70 25.97
N VAL A 281 -4.80 -9.49 26.61
CA VAL A 281 -5.89 -10.49 26.59
C VAL A 281 -6.49 -10.52 25.20
N ILE A 282 -6.25 -11.60 24.46
CA ILE A 282 -6.82 -11.79 23.11
C ILE A 282 -8.09 -12.64 23.19
N VAL A 283 -9.14 -12.18 22.50
CA VAL A 283 -10.46 -12.84 22.35
C VAL A 283 -10.83 -12.96 20.86
N PRO A 284 -10.76 -14.16 20.24
CA PRO A 284 -11.29 -14.37 18.89
C PRO A 284 -12.82 -14.23 18.83
N VAL A 285 -13.30 -13.41 17.90
CA VAL A 285 -14.73 -13.29 17.56
C VAL A 285 -15.03 -14.05 16.28
N VAL A 286 -15.62 -15.23 16.43
CA VAL A 286 -15.88 -16.17 15.33
C VAL A 286 -17.37 -16.20 14.99
N GLY A 287 -17.70 -16.21 13.69
CA GLY A 287 -19.09 -16.32 13.23
C GLY A 287 -19.55 -17.78 13.14
N ALA A 288 -20.81 -18.04 13.51
CA ALA A 288 -21.46 -19.34 13.38
C ALA A 288 -22.75 -19.25 12.54
N ARG A 289 -23.19 -20.37 11.97
CA ARG A 289 -24.49 -20.52 11.28
C ARG A 289 -25.28 -21.76 11.70
N SER A 290 -24.83 -22.46 12.75
CA SER A 290 -25.59 -23.53 13.41
C SER A 290 -25.14 -23.65 14.88
N PRO A 291 -25.99 -24.19 15.78
CA PRO A 291 -25.63 -24.42 17.19
C PRO A 291 -24.37 -25.29 17.34
N GLU A 292 -24.25 -26.33 16.51
CA GLU A 292 -23.13 -27.28 16.52
C GLU A 292 -21.83 -26.58 16.15
N THR A 293 -21.86 -25.65 15.19
CA THR A 293 -20.68 -24.87 14.80
C THR A 293 -20.24 -23.91 15.91
N ALA A 294 -21.17 -23.33 16.66
CA ALA A 294 -20.84 -22.50 17.82
C ALA A 294 -20.18 -23.32 18.94
N LEU A 295 -20.76 -24.49 19.25
CA LEU A 295 -20.22 -25.44 20.24
C LEU A 295 -18.86 -26.02 19.82
N GLU A 296 -18.64 -26.29 18.52
CA GLU A 296 -17.35 -26.76 18.00
C GLU A 296 -16.26 -25.70 18.19
N ASN A 297 -16.53 -24.45 17.79
CA ASN A 297 -15.57 -23.35 17.80
C ASN A 297 -15.11 -22.96 19.21
N ALA A 298 -15.99 -23.04 20.21
CA ALA A 298 -15.68 -22.68 21.60
C ALA A 298 -14.81 -23.73 22.33
N LYS A 299 -14.55 -24.90 21.73
CA LYS A 299 -13.80 -25.98 22.37
C LYS A 299 -12.29 -25.78 22.27
N ASP A 300 -11.66 -25.58 23.43
CA ASP A 300 -10.20 -25.42 23.55
C ASP A 300 -9.38 -26.67 23.19
N VAL A 301 -8.21 -26.44 22.60
CA VAL A 301 -7.16 -27.42 22.33
C VAL A 301 -5.92 -27.07 23.16
N GLY A 302 -5.40 -28.05 23.90
CA GLY A 302 -4.18 -27.90 24.68
C GLY A 302 -2.93 -27.73 23.81
N LEU A 303 -2.49 -26.48 23.63
CA LEU A 303 -1.25 -26.13 22.93
C LEU A 303 -0.08 -25.94 23.92
N THR A 304 0.90 -26.84 23.78
CA THR A 304 2.22 -26.78 24.43
C THR A 304 3.13 -25.78 23.72
N ASN A 305 4.28 -25.48 24.32
CA ASN A 305 5.28 -24.60 23.70
C ASN A 305 5.88 -25.25 22.43
N THR A 306 5.98 -26.58 22.38
CA THR A 306 6.39 -27.32 21.17
C THR A 306 5.38 -27.15 20.05
N ASP A 307 4.08 -27.18 20.36
CA ASP A 307 3.04 -26.92 19.36
C ASP A 307 3.08 -25.48 18.85
N MET A 308 3.28 -24.51 19.75
CA MET A 308 3.43 -23.11 19.36
C MET A 308 4.66 -22.88 18.48
N LYS A 309 5.78 -23.56 18.75
CA LYS A 309 6.97 -23.51 17.87
C LYS A 309 6.70 -24.19 16.53
N GLN A 310 6.05 -25.37 16.51
CA GLN A 310 5.67 -26.02 15.24
C GLN A 310 4.74 -25.13 14.40
N ILE A 311 3.77 -24.45 15.01
CA ILE A 311 2.91 -23.49 14.30
C ILE A 311 3.76 -22.32 13.80
N GLN A 312 4.64 -21.75 14.63
CA GLN A 312 5.53 -20.67 14.23
C GLN A 312 6.43 -21.06 13.04
N ASP A 313 7.01 -22.26 13.04
CA ASP A 313 7.84 -22.79 11.95
C ASP A 313 7.02 -22.95 10.65
N ILE A 314 5.76 -23.38 10.76
CA ILE A 314 4.81 -23.41 9.64
C ILE A 314 4.56 -21.98 9.12
N LEU A 315 4.30 -21.00 10.00
CA LEU A 315 4.00 -19.62 9.59
C LEU A 315 5.22 -18.91 8.97
N GLU A 316 6.42 -19.15 9.50
CA GLU A 316 7.69 -18.67 8.94
C GLU A 316 7.96 -19.29 7.56
N TYR A 317 7.70 -20.58 7.37
CA TYR A 317 7.91 -21.27 6.09
C TYR A 317 6.88 -20.88 5.02
N PHE A 318 5.63 -20.61 5.40
CA PHE A 318 4.56 -20.29 4.43
C PHE A 318 4.30 -18.81 4.20
N GLN A 319 4.88 -17.89 4.99
CA GLN A 319 4.70 -16.42 4.99
C GLN A 319 3.56 -15.95 4.09
N CYS A 320 2.33 -16.22 4.53
CA CYS A 320 1.17 -15.93 3.73
C CYS A 320 0.90 -14.42 3.77
N ARG A 321 1.20 -13.73 2.68
CA ARG A 321 0.95 -12.30 2.52
C ARG A 321 -0.53 -11.98 2.70
N VAL A 322 -0.86 -11.40 3.84
CA VAL A 322 -2.10 -10.63 4.01
C VAL A 322 -1.99 -9.38 3.14
N ILE A 323 -2.45 -9.51 1.90
CA ILE A 323 -2.84 -8.34 1.12
C ILE A 323 -4.14 -7.86 1.76
N ASP A 324 -4.03 -6.79 2.57
CA ASP A 324 -5.16 -6.35 3.36
C ASP A 324 -6.07 -5.37 2.61
N GLY A 325 -7.37 -5.54 2.83
CA GLY A 325 -8.39 -4.66 2.27
C GLY A 325 -8.35 -3.32 2.98
N GLN A 326 -7.61 -2.36 2.43
CA GLN A 326 -7.16 -1.12 3.07
C GLN A 326 -5.98 -1.27 4.05
N GLN A 327 -5.00 -2.10 3.71
CA GLN A 327 -3.61 -1.67 3.90
C GLN A 327 -2.71 -2.28 2.81
N GLY A 328 -2.38 -1.43 1.82
CA GLY A 328 -1.53 -1.80 0.71
C GLY A 328 -0.08 -1.96 1.15
N ARG A 329 0.28 -3.18 1.57
CA ARG A 329 1.65 -3.74 1.64
C ARG A 329 1.53 -5.28 1.40
N ARG A 330 2.54 -6.08 1.05
CA ARG A 330 3.81 -6.00 0.27
C ARG A 330 4.14 -7.46 -0.11
N SER A 331 4.65 -7.88 -1.28
CA SER A 331 5.01 -7.31 -2.59
C SER A 331 4.95 -8.46 -3.66
N SER A 332 5.51 -8.33 -4.87
CA SER A 332 5.67 -9.44 -5.85
C SER A 332 7.15 -9.73 -6.11
N MET A 333 7.73 -10.68 -5.37
CA MET A 333 9.12 -11.08 -5.55
C MET A 333 9.33 -11.77 -6.90
N SER A 334 10.10 -11.12 -7.78
CA SER A 334 10.85 -11.81 -8.83
C SER A 334 11.98 -12.63 -8.20
N ILE A 335 12.41 -13.67 -8.90
CA ILE A 335 13.35 -14.70 -8.40
C ILE A 335 14.73 -14.14 -8.02
N ASP A 336 15.10 -12.92 -8.44
CA ASP A 336 16.36 -12.24 -8.11
C ASP A 336 16.33 -11.38 -6.82
N SER A 337 15.16 -10.99 -6.34
CA SER A 337 15.05 -10.09 -5.17
C SER A 337 15.65 -10.68 -3.88
N THR A 338 15.66 -12.00 -3.75
CA THR A 338 16.25 -12.73 -2.62
C THR A 338 17.78 -12.57 -2.54
N ALA A 339 18.49 -12.55 -3.68
CA ALA A 339 19.95 -12.41 -3.73
C ALA A 339 20.40 -10.96 -3.45
N ILE A 340 19.56 -10.00 -3.84
CA ILE A 340 19.76 -8.57 -3.54
C ILE A 340 19.55 -8.33 -2.04
N MET A 341 18.43 -8.81 -1.48
CA MET A 341 18.16 -8.74 -0.05
C MET A 341 19.24 -9.43 0.79
N SER A 342 19.75 -10.62 0.39
CA SER A 342 20.82 -11.30 1.14
C SER A 342 22.17 -10.57 1.11
N THR A 343 22.38 -9.69 0.14
CA THR A 343 23.60 -8.85 0.05
C THR A 343 23.43 -7.57 0.88
N ILE A 344 22.25 -6.94 0.81
CA ILE A 344 21.95 -5.66 1.48
C ILE A 344 21.65 -5.83 2.98
N SER A 345 21.12 -6.98 3.40
CA SER A 345 20.85 -7.28 4.82
C SER A 345 22.10 -7.33 5.71
N GLY A 346 23.30 -7.30 5.13
CA GLY A 346 24.56 -7.11 5.85
C GLY A 346 24.96 -5.65 6.07
N GLU A 347 24.35 -4.69 5.36
CA GLU A 347 24.72 -3.26 5.37
C GLU A 347 23.64 -2.37 6.00
N ILE A 348 22.34 -2.63 5.76
CA ILE A 348 21.21 -1.83 6.28
C ILE A 348 20.06 -2.76 6.69
N SER A 349 19.47 -2.55 7.87
CA SER A 349 18.31 -3.32 8.34
C SER A 349 16.97 -2.81 7.76
N ASP A 350 15.95 -3.67 7.71
CA ASP A 350 14.61 -3.31 7.21
C ASP A 350 14.00 -2.09 7.94
N SER A 351 14.27 -1.94 9.24
CA SER A 351 13.80 -0.79 10.03
C SER A 351 14.50 0.51 9.65
N GLN A 352 15.83 0.47 9.44
CA GLN A 352 16.58 1.61 8.92
C GLN A 352 16.14 1.96 7.49
N LEU A 353 15.88 0.95 6.65
CA LEU A 353 15.43 1.17 5.28
C LEU A 353 14.03 1.83 5.22
N GLU A 354 13.09 1.42 6.07
CA GLU A 354 11.79 2.09 6.18
C GLU A 354 11.92 3.51 6.76
N GLU A 355 12.81 3.76 7.73
CA GLU A 355 13.08 5.12 8.24
C GLU A 355 13.64 6.04 7.14
N ILE A 356 14.64 5.57 6.39
CA ILE A 356 15.24 6.26 5.25
C ILE A 356 14.17 6.53 4.18
N TYR A 357 13.24 5.58 3.95
CA TYR A 357 12.14 5.73 2.99
C TYR A 357 11.13 6.82 3.41
N GLN A 358 10.71 6.85 4.68
CA GLN A 358 9.81 7.91 5.17
C GLN A 358 10.49 9.29 5.12
N PHE A 359 11.77 9.36 5.49
CA PHE A 359 12.57 10.58 5.36
C PHE A 359 12.68 11.05 3.90
N ALA A 360 12.92 10.15 2.95
CA ALA A 360 13.01 10.49 1.53
C ALA A 360 11.68 11.04 0.97
N ILE A 361 10.53 10.49 1.40
CA ILE A 361 9.20 10.98 1.02
C ILE A 361 8.96 12.41 1.55
N ASP A 362 9.20 12.63 2.83
CA ASP A 362 9.05 13.95 3.47
C ASP A 362 9.99 14.99 2.84
N LEU A 363 11.23 14.60 2.57
CA LEU A 363 12.22 15.46 1.91
C LEU A 363 11.81 15.82 0.48
N GLY A 364 11.34 14.85 -0.32
CA GLY A 364 10.84 15.08 -1.68
C GLY A 364 9.64 16.02 -1.71
N LYS A 365 8.68 15.86 -0.78
CA LYS A 365 7.54 16.78 -0.62
C LYS A 365 7.99 18.21 -0.31
N LYS A 366 8.90 18.37 0.65
CA LYS A 366 9.45 19.68 1.06
C LYS A 366 10.27 20.35 -0.05
N ALA A 367 11.05 19.58 -0.80
CA ALA A 367 11.77 20.06 -1.97
C ALA A 367 10.81 20.51 -3.10
N GLY A 368 9.77 19.73 -3.40
CA GLY A 368 8.76 20.13 -4.40
C GLY A 368 7.95 21.36 -3.99
N ALA A 369 7.74 21.58 -2.69
CA ALA A 369 7.16 22.84 -2.21
C ALA A 369 8.06 24.05 -2.54
N LYS A 370 9.39 23.93 -2.42
CA LYS A 370 10.35 24.97 -2.81
C LYS A 370 10.34 25.25 -4.32
N LEU A 371 10.15 24.23 -5.17
CA LEU A 371 9.93 24.44 -6.60
C LEU A 371 8.65 25.27 -6.86
N MET A 372 7.58 25.01 -6.11
CA MET A 372 6.35 25.82 -6.22
C MET A 372 6.55 27.24 -5.70
N ASP A 373 7.32 27.46 -4.63
CA ASP A 373 7.69 28.80 -4.16
C ASP A 373 8.45 29.58 -5.26
N GLY A 374 9.36 28.92 -5.98
CA GLY A 374 10.06 29.49 -7.14
C GLY A 374 9.12 29.85 -8.30
N ILE A 375 8.08 29.05 -8.57
CA ILE A 375 7.02 29.38 -9.54
C ILE A 375 6.20 30.57 -9.07
N HIS A 376 5.77 30.60 -7.80
CA HIS A 376 5.00 31.72 -7.24
C HIS A 376 5.79 33.03 -7.29
N ALA A 377 7.08 33.01 -6.99
CA ALA A 377 7.98 34.15 -7.13
C ALA A 377 8.02 34.67 -8.58
N ARG A 378 8.11 33.77 -9.57
CA ARG A 378 8.13 34.10 -11.01
C ARG A 378 6.78 34.59 -11.57
N ILE A 379 5.65 34.20 -10.98
CA ILE A 379 4.30 34.63 -11.42
C ILE A 379 3.95 36.03 -10.88
N GLY A 380 4.55 36.46 -9.76
CA GLY A 380 4.60 37.88 -9.38
C GLY A 380 4.04 38.24 -8.00
N GLY A 381 4.79 37.90 -6.93
CA GLY A 381 4.73 38.63 -5.66
C GLY A 381 3.95 37.98 -4.51
N THR A 382 4.63 37.93 -3.35
CA THR A 382 4.10 37.85 -1.97
C THR A 382 2.63 37.44 -1.76
N ILE A 383 2.42 36.16 -1.43
CA ILE A 383 1.15 35.62 -0.88
C ILE A 383 0.75 36.31 0.45
N SER A 384 1.66 36.99 1.14
CA SER A 384 1.43 37.68 2.42
C SER A 384 0.34 38.77 2.40
N GLU A 385 -0.03 39.30 1.22
CA GLU A 385 -1.06 40.36 1.13
C GLU A 385 -2.49 39.82 0.98
N ILE A 386 -2.68 38.57 0.53
CA ILE A 386 -4.03 38.01 0.30
C ILE A 386 -4.69 37.54 1.61
N SER A 387 -3.90 37.13 2.61
CA SER A 387 -4.43 36.65 3.90
C SER A 387 -4.72 37.75 4.94
N SER A 388 -4.49 39.04 4.62
CA SER A 388 -4.59 40.13 5.61
C SER A 388 -5.62 41.24 5.26
N ASN A 389 -5.94 41.45 3.98
CA ASN A 389 -6.74 42.61 3.52
C ASN A 389 -8.22 42.32 3.19
N VAL A 390 -8.93 41.64 4.09
CA VAL A 390 -10.42 41.69 4.14
C VAL A 390 -10.91 42.87 5.00
N ALA A 391 -9.99 43.66 5.58
CA ALA A 391 -10.32 44.82 6.41
C ALA A 391 -9.70 46.13 5.89
N SER A 392 -10.58 47.06 5.50
CA SER A 392 -10.41 48.52 5.38
C SER A 392 -9.70 49.16 4.16
N ASN A 393 -10.50 49.99 3.47
CA ASN A 393 -10.18 51.30 2.87
C ASN A 393 -9.25 51.43 1.64
N ALA A 394 -9.92 51.57 0.48
CA ALA A 394 -9.88 52.72 -0.44
C ALA A 394 -8.60 53.60 -0.60
N ASN A 395 -8.30 53.86 -1.88
CA ASN A 395 -7.42 54.91 -2.44
C ASN A 395 -5.91 54.83 -2.15
N MET A 396 -5.16 54.21 -3.08
CA MET A 396 -3.99 54.88 -3.65
C MET A 396 -3.60 54.36 -5.04
N THR A 397 -3.54 55.26 -6.03
CA THR A 397 -2.95 55.03 -7.36
C THR A 397 -1.59 55.71 -7.44
N SER A 398 -0.50 54.94 -7.51
CA SER A 398 0.77 55.44 -8.07
C SER A 398 1.79 54.31 -8.33
N ASN A 399 2.09 54.11 -9.61
CA ASN A 399 3.36 53.64 -10.19
C ASN A 399 4.34 52.87 -9.27
N LEU A 400 4.29 51.54 -9.33
CA LEU A 400 5.49 50.74 -9.11
C LEU A 400 6.26 50.66 -10.42
N ALA A 401 7.45 51.26 -10.45
CA ALA A 401 8.39 51.08 -11.55
C ALA A 401 8.92 49.64 -11.51
N PHE A 402 8.84 48.93 -12.62
CA PHE A 402 9.49 47.63 -12.76
C PHE A 402 11.01 47.85 -12.84
N GLU A 403 11.71 47.58 -11.75
CA GLU A 403 13.14 47.29 -11.82
C GLU A 403 13.31 45.92 -12.47
N GLU A 404 14.00 45.89 -13.60
CA GLU A 404 14.35 44.68 -14.35
C GLU A 404 15.36 43.86 -13.53
N LYS A 405 14.86 42.87 -12.79
CA LYS A 405 15.66 42.00 -11.90
C LYS A 405 15.57 40.54 -12.36
N ASP A 406 16.75 40.05 -12.72
CA ASP A 406 17.13 38.69 -13.11
C ASP A 406 16.38 38.09 -14.30
N ASN A 407 17.13 37.51 -15.23
CA ASN A 407 16.51 36.88 -16.39
C ASN A 407 15.88 35.53 -15.96
N ALA A 408 14.89 35.04 -16.70
CA ALA A 408 14.14 33.85 -16.31
C ALA A 408 14.98 32.55 -16.23
N VAL A 409 16.20 32.53 -16.79
CA VAL A 409 17.15 31.41 -16.65
C VAL A 409 17.90 31.50 -15.32
N ASP A 410 18.39 32.68 -14.95
CA ASP A 410 19.13 32.91 -13.69
C ASP A 410 18.28 32.51 -12.47
N ILE A 411 16.99 32.86 -12.48
CA ILE A 411 16.04 32.51 -11.42
C ILE A 411 15.83 30.99 -11.33
N VAL A 412 15.81 30.29 -12.46
CA VAL A 412 15.64 28.83 -12.49
C VAL A 412 16.87 28.14 -11.92
N THR A 413 18.08 28.56 -12.33
CA THR A 413 19.34 28.07 -11.74
C THR A 413 19.42 28.34 -10.24
N GLN A 414 19.00 29.52 -9.75
CA GLN A 414 19.01 29.79 -8.31
C GLN A 414 18.05 28.87 -7.54
N VAL A 415 16.85 28.60 -8.06
CA VAL A 415 15.91 27.65 -7.45
C VAL A 415 16.49 26.24 -7.40
N ASP A 416 17.17 25.81 -8.47
CA ASP A 416 17.82 24.51 -8.56
C ASP A 416 18.87 24.32 -7.45
N GLU A 417 19.80 25.27 -7.36
CA GLU A 417 20.86 25.28 -6.36
C GLU A 417 20.33 25.38 -4.91
N ASP A 418 19.21 26.06 -4.71
CA ASP A 418 18.55 26.21 -3.41
C ASP A 418 17.83 24.94 -2.97
N VAL A 419 17.22 24.22 -3.91
CA VAL A 419 16.58 22.91 -3.67
C VAL A 419 17.65 21.85 -3.40
N GLU A 420 18.72 21.79 -4.20
CA GLU A 420 19.80 20.82 -3.94
C GLU A 420 20.46 21.08 -2.59
N ARG A 421 20.78 22.33 -2.27
CA ARG A 421 21.39 22.70 -0.98
C ARG A 421 20.51 22.31 0.20
N PHE A 422 19.20 22.55 0.11
CA PHE A 422 18.23 22.11 1.12
C PHE A 422 18.21 20.59 1.29
N ILE A 423 18.18 19.83 0.18
CA ILE A 423 18.19 18.37 0.20
C ILE A 423 19.50 17.83 0.81
N HIS A 424 20.64 18.37 0.39
CA HIS A 424 21.97 18.01 0.88
C HIS A 424 22.14 18.32 2.37
N GLU A 425 21.76 19.52 2.85
CA GLU A 425 21.82 19.88 4.27
C GLU A 425 20.97 18.95 5.14
N ALA A 426 19.75 18.62 4.71
CA ALA A 426 18.87 17.69 5.42
C ALA A 426 19.48 16.27 5.49
N ILE A 427 20.00 15.77 4.37
CA ILE A 427 20.67 14.46 4.28
C ILE A 427 21.92 14.42 5.16
N SER A 428 22.84 15.37 5.02
CA SER A 428 24.10 15.40 5.78
C SER A 428 23.86 15.57 7.28
N THR A 429 22.80 16.26 7.68
CA THR A 429 22.41 16.39 9.09
C THR A 429 21.87 15.08 9.65
N ARG A 430 21.01 14.37 8.90
CA ARG A 430 20.35 13.13 9.38
C ARG A 430 21.25 11.90 9.25
N TYR A 431 22.09 11.84 8.21
CA TYR A 431 22.91 10.71 7.80
C TYR A 431 24.34 11.16 7.37
N PRO A 432 25.16 11.68 8.30
CA PRO A 432 26.48 12.26 7.99
C PRO A 432 27.50 11.28 7.40
N SER A 433 27.23 9.96 7.45
CA SER A 433 28.06 8.91 6.85
C SER A 433 27.61 8.48 5.45
N HIS A 434 26.49 8.99 4.93
CA HIS A 434 26.02 8.66 3.59
C HIS A 434 26.65 9.61 2.57
N LYS A 435 27.00 9.10 1.39
CA LYS A 435 27.44 9.92 0.26
C LYS A 435 26.27 10.67 -0.36
N PHE A 436 26.58 11.75 -1.07
CA PHE A 436 25.63 12.56 -1.83
C PHE A 436 26.16 12.82 -3.24
N ILE A 437 25.27 12.69 -4.23
CA ILE A 437 25.50 13.03 -5.65
C ILE A 437 24.27 13.84 -6.09
N GLY A 438 24.43 15.14 -6.28
CA GLY A 438 23.42 16.02 -6.89
C GLY A 438 23.87 16.53 -8.25
N GLU A 439 22.93 16.82 -9.17
CA GLU A 439 23.26 17.36 -10.50
C GLU A 439 24.08 18.66 -10.41
N GLU A 440 23.67 19.62 -9.58
CA GLU A 440 24.23 20.97 -9.57
C GLU A 440 25.63 20.99 -8.95
N THR A 441 25.83 20.25 -7.86
CA THR A 441 27.17 20.02 -7.29
C THR A 441 28.07 19.33 -8.32
N TYR A 442 27.59 18.27 -8.99
CA TYR A 442 28.39 17.53 -9.97
C TYR A 442 28.73 18.38 -11.22
N ALA A 443 27.79 19.18 -11.70
CA ALA A 443 27.99 20.11 -12.81
C ALA A 443 29.09 21.14 -12.52
N LYS A 444 29.15 21.63 -11.27
CA LYS A 444 30.18 22.58 -10.80
C LYS A 444 31.55 21.93 -10.60
N THR A 445 31.62 20.68 -10.15
CA THR A 445 32.91 20.00 -9.88
C THR A 445 33.55 19.32 -11.10
N SER A 446 32.82 19.17 -12.21
CA SER A 446 33.24 18.37 -13.38
C SER A 446 34.36 19.00 -14.22
N SER A 447 35.59 19.04 -13.70
CA SER A 447 36.79 19.41 -14.44
C SER A 447 37.21 18.31 -15.43
N SER A 448 36.63 18.33 -16.63
CA SER A 448 36.95 17.53 -17.83
C SER A 448 36.79 15.99 -17.77
N ALA A 449 37.08 15.34 -16.64
CA ALA A 449 36.84 13.92 -16.42
C ALA A 449 35.43 13.70 -15.85
N ARG A 450 34.54 13.11 -16.65
CA ARG A 450 33.15 12.82 -16.26
C ARG A 450 33.03 11.50 -15.49
N GLU A 451 33.74 11.40 -14.37
CA GLU A 451 33.90 10.14 -13.61
C GLU A 451 32.60 9.63 -13.00
N TYR A 452 32.43 8.31 -12.96
CA TYR A 452 31.33 7.64 -12.26
C TYR A 452 31.58 7.61 -10.75
N LEU A 453 30.60 8.04 -9.94
CA LEU A 453 30.78 8.32 -8.51
C LEU A 453 30.06 7.35 -7.55
N ILE A 454 29.16 6.50 -8.05
CA ILE A 454 28.44 5.54 -7.20
C ILE A 454 29.39 4.40 -6.83
N THR A 455 29.52 4.16 -5.52
CA THR A 455 30.32 3.08 -4.94
C THR A 455 29.41 2.03 -4.28
N SER A 456 29.98 1.06 -3.56
CA SER A 456 29.21 0.18 -2.67
C SER A 456 28.56 0.93 -1.52
N GLU A 457 29.23 1.98 -1.01
CA GLU A 457 28.78 2.76 0.15
C GLU A 457 27.40 3.43 -0.06
N PRO A 458 26.55 3.52 0.99
CA PRO A 458 25.24 4.16 0.94
C PRO A 458 25.31 5.58 0.37
N THR A 459 24.61 5.80 -0.74
CA THR A 459 24.70 7.02 -1.55
C THR A 459 23.31 7.55 -1.88
N TRP A 460 23.07 8.82 -1.58
CA TRP A 460 21.92 9.57 -2.10
C TRP A 460 22.25 10.13 -3.48
N CYS A 461 21.37 9.92 -4.45
CA CYS A 461 21.51 10.46 -5.80
C CYS A 461 20.26 11.27 -6.14
N VAL A 462 20.43 12.55 -6.47
CA VAL A 462 19.37 13.55 -6.46
C VAL A 462 19.40 14.39 -7.73
N ASP A 463 18.23 14.55 -8.35
CA ASP A 463 17.97 15.63 -9.29
C ASP A 463 17.05 16.64 -8.56
N PRO A 464 17.52 17.84 -8.23
CA PRO A 464 16.68 18.89 -7.64
C PRO A 464 15.52 19.35 -8.54
N LEU A 465 15.65 19.26 -9.87
CA LEU A 465 14.68 19.76 -10.85
C LEU A 465 14.79 19.05 -12.22
N ASP A 466 14.41 17.78 -12.28
CA ASP A 466 14.27 17.12 -13.58
C ASP A 466 13.15 17.80 -14.37
N GLY A 467 13.40 18.05 -15.65
CA GLY A 467 12.54 18.87 -16.49
C GLY A 467 12.74 20.39 -16.31
N THR A 468 13.97 20.85 -16.06
CA THR A 468 14.34 22.28 -15.96
C THR A 468 13.75 23.16 -17.07
N VAL A 469 13.69 22.65 -18.32
CA VAL A 469 13.07 23.34 -19.47
C VAL A 469 11.55 23.46 -19.30
N ASN A 470 10.90 22.41 -18.83
CA ASN A 470 9.46 22.41 -18.55
C ASN A 470 9.13 23.40 -17.43
N TYR A 471 9.89 23.38 -16.34
CA TYR A 471 9.79 24.36 -15.26
C TYR A 471 10.03 25.80 -15.73
N THR A 472 11.02 26.03 -16.60
CA THR A 472 11.28 27.34 -17.23
C THR A 472 10.06 27.84 -17.99
N HIS A 473 9.31 26.96 -18.65
CA HIS A 473 8.10 27.30 -19.41
C HIS A 473 6.77 27.09 -18.65
N MET A 474 6.80 26.80 -17.35
CA MET A 474 5.61 26.45 -16.54
C MET A 474 4.79 25.28 -17.11
N PHE A 475 5.42 24.40 -17.89
CA PHE A 475 4.82 23.15 -18.35
C PHE A 475 4.93 22.13 -17.20
N PRO A 476 3.86 21.44 -16.79
CA PRO A 476 3.78 20.78 -15.48
C PRO A 476 4.61 19.48 -15.35
N MET A 477 5.34 19.06 -16.38
CA MET A 477 6.17 17.85 -16.39
C MET A 477 7.58 18.12 -15.85
N PHE A 478 7.67 18.59 -14.62
CA PHE A 478 8.93 18.71 -13.88
C PHE A 478 8.78 18.10 -12.48
N CYS A 479 9.87 17.66 -11.87
CA CYS A 479 9.84 17.00 -10.56
C CYS A 479 11.16 17.09 -9.80
N VAL A 480 11.10 16.86 -8.49
CA VAL A 480 12.28 16.47 -7.70
C VAL A 480 12.48 14.96 -7.83
N SER A 481 13.70 14.50 -8.09
CA SER A 481 14.12 13.09 -8.08
C SER A 481 15.04 12.84 -6.88
N ILE A 482 14.71 11.86 -6.03
CA ILE A 482 15.56 11.43 -4.92
C ILE A 482 15.65 9.90 -4.94
N ALA A 483 16.86 9.39 -5.10
CA ALA A 483 17.18 7.98 -4.97
C ALA A 483 18.11 7.73 -3.78
N PHE A 484 17.94 6.59 -3.11
CA PHE A 484 18.93 6.06 -2.18
C PHE A 484 19.46 4.74 -2.72
N ILE A 485 20.78 4.60 -2.73
CA ILE A 485 21.53 3.59 -3.46
C ILE A 485 22.46 2.86 -2.48
N VAL A 486 22.42 1.52 -2.51
CA VAL A 486 23.20 0.63 -1.63
C VAL A 486 23.79 -0.47 -2.50
N GLY A 487 25.09 -0.76 -2.35
CA GLY A 487 25.76 -1.75 -3.20
C GLY A 487 25.69 -1.43 -4.70
N GLY A 488 25.60 -0.15 -5.07
CA GLY A 488 25.38 0.30 -6.45
C GLY A 488 23.97 0.08 -7.01
N LYS A 489 23.00 -0.40 -6.22
CA LYS A 489 21.61 -0.64 -6.64
C LYS A 489 20.67 0.39 -6.00
N PRO A 490 19.73 1.01 -6.75
CA PRO A 490 18.78 1.94 -6.17
C PRO A 490 17.70 1.18 -5.39
N VAL A 491 17.65 1.39 -4.08
CA VAL A 491 16.76 0.66 -3.15
C VAL A 491 15.55 1.47 -2.72
N ILE A 492 15.61 2.80 -2.82
CA ILE A 492 14.47 3.70 -2.62
C ILE A 492 14.48 4.69 -3.79
N GLY A 493 13.30 4.98 -4.32
CA GLY A 493 13.08 6.07 -5.27
C GLY A 493 11.90 6.91 -4.82
N VAL A 494 12.04 8.22 -4.92
CA VAL A 494 11.00 9.22 -4.67
C VAL A 494 11.05 10.24 -5.80
N ILE A 495 9.91 10.47 -6.44
CA ILE A 495 9.74 11.43 -7.54
C ILE A 495 8.52 12.26 -7.20
N TYR A 496 8.67 13.57 -7.05
CA TYR A 496 7.53 14.45 -6.77
C TYR A 496 7.39 15.53 -7.83
N ALA A 497 6.31 15.45 -8.63
CA ALA A 497 5.87 16.49 -9.54
C ALA A 497 4.81 17.36 -8.83
N PRO A 498 5.20 18.50 -8.22
CA PRO A 498 4.32 19.23 -7.31
C PRO A 498 3.15 19.90 -8.04
N MET A 499 3.36 20.39 -9.27
CA MET A 499 2.32 21.04 -10.08
C MET A 499 1.22 20.07 -10.54
N LEU A 500 1.52 18.78 -10.62
CA LEU A 500 0.55 17.72 -10.90
C LEU A 500 -0.03 17.08 -9.61
N ASN A 501 0.51 17.42 -8.44
CA ASN A 501 0.31 16.72 -7.17
C ASN A 501 0.48 15.20 -7.33
N GLN A 502 1.61 14.79 -7.94
CA GLN A 502 1.96 13.39 -8.16
C GLN A 502 3.28 13.05 -7.49
N LEU A 503 3.20 12.24 -6.45
CA LEU A 503 4.32 11.64 -5.73
C LEU A 503 4.39 10.17 -6.10
N PHE A 504 5.39 9.79 -6.91
CA PHE A 504 5.75 8.40 -7.12
C PHE A 504 6.81 8.00 -6.10
N SER A 505 6.65 6.86 -5.43
CA SER A 505 7.64 6.39 -4.48
C SER A 505 7.75 4.86 -4.44
N SER A 506 8.92 4.37 -4.09
CA SER A 506 9.16 2.94 -3.84
C SER A 506 10.27 2.71 -2.84
N CYS A 507 10.29 1.51 -2.29
CA CYS A 507 11.36 0.96 -1.46
C CYS A 507 11.55 -0.50 -1.87
N LEU A 508 12.75 -1.07 -1.66
CA LEU A 508 13.11 -2.43 -2.06
C LEU A 508 12.27 -3.50 -1.35
N GLY A 509 11.75 -4.47 -2.10
CA GLY A 509 10.82 -5.49 -1.62
C GLY A 509 9.48 -4.92 -1.15
N HIS A 510 9.26 -3.62 -1.34
CA HIS A 510 8.33 -2.78 -0.61
C HIS A 510 7.30 -2.06 -1.53
N GLY A 511 7.36 -2.32 -2.84
CA GLY A 511 6.38 -1.93 -3.85
C GLY A 511 6.46 -0.46 -4.27
N ALA A 512 5.85 -0.15 -5.42
CA ALA A 512 5.74 1.21 -5.95
C ALA A 512 4.34 1.81 -5.77
N TRP A 513 4.30 3.11 -5.48
CA TRP A 513 3.13 3.86 -5.01
C TRP A 513 3.01 5.20 -5.73
N LEU A 514 1.78 5.59 -6.04
CA LEU A 514 1.39 6.95 -6.41
C LEU A 514 0.61 7.56 -5.24
N ASN A 515 1.01 8.76 -4.83
CA ASN A 515 0.45 9.54 -3.72
C ASN A 515 0.28 8.71 -2.44
N GLU A 516 1.30 7.87 -2.13
CA GLU A 516 1.42 6.96 -0.97
C GLU A 516 0.29 5.91 -0.79
N THR A 517 -0.77 5.99 -1.59
CA THR A 517 -2.07 5.33 -1.37
C THR A 517 -2.44 4.41 -2.52
N THR A 518 -2.02 4.73 -3.74
CA THR A 518 -2.41 4.01 -4.96
C THR A 518 -1.24 3.16 -5.45
N ARG A 519 -1.37 1.83 -5.38
CA ARG A 519 -0.30 0.91 -5.80
C ARG A 519 -0.14 0.88 -7.33
N LEU A 520 1.10 0.92 -7.80
CA LEU A 520 1.43 0.76 -9.22
C LEU A 520 1.56 -0.74 -9.61
N PRO A 521 1.32 -1.09 -10.89
CA PRO A 521 0.84 -0.24 -11.98
C PRO A 521 -0.67 0.02 -11.92
N LEU A 522 -1.13 1.09 -12.58
CA LEU A 522 -2.54 1.43 -12.73
C LEU A 522 -3.22 0.68 -13.88
N ILE A 523 -2.47 0.22 -14.88
CA ILE A 523 -3.03 -0.52 -16.02
C ILE A 523 -3.65 -1.86 -15.57
N LYS A 524 -4.83 -2.18 -16.13
CA LYS A 524 -5.66 -3.35 -15.82
C LYS A 524 -6.27 -3.95 -17.09
N ASN A 525 -6.57 -5.24 -17.10
CA ASN A 525 -7.21 -5.95 -18.22
C ASN A 525 -8.61 -5.38 -18.58
N ALA A 526 -8.96 -5.41 -19.86
CA ALA A 526 -10.30 -5.03 -20.32
C ALA A 526 -11.35 -6.13 -20.00
N LYS A 527 -12.59 -5.73 -19.73
CA LYS A 527 -13.72 -6.61 -19.35
C LYS A 527 -13.90 -7.84 -20.25
N ASP A 528 -13.69 -7.69 -21.54
CA ASP A 528 -13.99 -8.73 -22.54
C ASP A 528 -12.86 -9.74 -22.75
N ASN A 529 -11.64 -9.41 -22.29
CA ASN A 529 -10.47 -10.31 -22.30
C ASN A 529 -10.36 -11.15 -21.02
N VAL A 530 -11.28 -10.99 -20.08
CA VAL A 530 -11.37 -11.82 -18.89
C VAL A 530 -12.37 -12.94 -19.14
N ALA A 531 -12.06 -14.17 -18.71
CA ALA A 531 -12.98 -15.30 -18.79
C ALA A 531 -14.35 -14.90 -18.20
N LYS A 532 -15.44 -15.33 -18.85
CA LYS A 532 -16.82 -14.82 -18.61
C LYS A 532 -17.30 -14.88 -17.16
N ASP A 533 -16.63 -15.69 -16.34
CA ASP A 533 -16.96 -16.02 -14.95
C ASP A 533 -16.20 -15.14 -13.92
N ASN A 534 -15.32 -14.23 -14.36
CA ASN A 534 -14.40 -13.48 -13.48
C ASN A 534 -14.45 -11.95 -13.72
N LYS A 535 -15.65 -11.37 -13.83
CA LYS A 535 -15.87 -9.98 -14.28
C LYS A 535 -15.28 -8.88 -13.39
N ASP A 536 -14.80 -9.18 -12.19
CA ASP A 536 -14.43 -8.18 -11.17
C ASP A 536 -12.92 -8.11 -10.88
N ASN A 537 -12.08 -8.93 -11.54
CA ASN A 537 -10.62 -8.93 -11.31
C ASN A 537 -9.81 -8.70 -12.59
N TYR A 538 -9.58 -7.43 -12.91
CA TYR A 538 -8.75 -7.00 -14.02
C TYR A 538 -7.26 -7.00 -13.64
N GLY A 539 -6.59 -8.15 -13.76
CA GLY A 539 -5.14 -8.26 -13.56
C GLY A 539 -4.32 -7.34 -14.49
N VAL A 540 -3.01 -7.21 -14.25
CA VAL A 540 -2.12 -6.44 -15.15
C VAL A 540 -2.09 -7.14 -16.52
N PRO A 541 -2.33 -6.45 -17.65
CA PRO A 541 -2.25 -7.07 -18.96
C PRO A 541 -0.81 -7.46 -19.32
N PRO A 542 -0.60 -8.52 -20.12
CA PRO A 542 0.69 -8.82 -20.73
C PRO A 542 1.17 -7.69 -21.65
N MET A 543 2.41 -7.76 -22.11
CA MET A 543 2.82 -6.95 -23.25
C MET A 543 2.10 -7.45 -24.52
N PRO A 544 1.71 -6.57 -25.46
CA PRO A 544 1.04 -6.97 -26.69
C PRO A 544 1.80 -8.10 -27.43
N GLU A 545 1.08 -9.09 -27.95
CA GLU A 545 1.69 -10.20 -28.71
C GLU A 545 2.52 -9.69 -29.91
N ASN A 546 2.04 -8.62 -30.56
CA ASN A 546 2.67 -7.96 -31.70
C ASN A 546 3.56 -6.76 -31.32
N ALA A 547 4.00 -6.66 -30.06
CA ALA A 547 4.86 -5.58 -29.57
C ALA A 547 6.12 -5.41 -30.47
N PRO A 548 6.60 -4.17 -30.71
CA PRO A 548 6.16 -2.91 -30.10
C PRO A 548 4.86 -2.34 -30.70
N SER A 549 4.21 -3.02 -31.66
CA SER A 549 2.89 -2.58 -32.10
C SER A 549 1.88 -2.71 -30.97
N ARG A 550 0.95 -1.75 -30.87
CA ARG A 550 0.05 -1.51 -29.73
C ARG A 550 0.70 -1.01 -28.43
N CYS A 551 2.01 -0.77 -28.41
CA CYS A 551 2.68 -0.12 -27.28
C CYS A 551 2.68 1.41 -27.45
N ILE A 552 2.61 2.18 -26.36
CA ILE A 552 3.02 3.58 -26.31
C ILE A 552 4.53 3.63 -26.04
N PHE A 553 5.27 4.27 -26.93
CA PHE A 553 6.71 4.45 -26.83
C PHE A 553 7.01 5.86 -26.32
N SER A 554 7.83 5.99 -25.29
CA SER A 554 8.38 7.26 -24.85
C SER A 554 9.88 7.32 -25.08
N CYS A 555 10.37 8.51 -25.40
CA CYS A 555 11.76 8.75 -25.72
C CYS A 555 12.10 10.22 -25.56
N GLU A 556 13.35 10.50 -25.22
CA GLU A 556 13.81 11.87 -25.09
C GLU A 556 14.84 12.27 -26.15
N TRP A 557 14.82 13.56 -26.47
CA TRP A 557 15.76 14.09 -27.46
C TRP A 557 17.16 14.30 -26.83
N GLY A 558 17.24 14.45 -25.51
CA GLY A 558 18.46 14.67 -24.73
C GLY A 558 19.09 16.06 -24.91
N LYS A 559 20.20 16.32 -24.20
CA LYS A 559 20.96 17.59 -24.24
C LYS A 559 21.85 17.75 -25.49
N ASP A 560 22.32 16.65 -26.08
CA ASP A 560 23.17 16.67 -27.28
C ASP A 560 22.35 16.76 -28.58
N ARG A 561 22.17 17.99 -29.08
CA ARG A 561 21.45 18.29 -30.32
C ARG A 561 22.36 18.50 -31.54
N ARG A 562 23.62 18.03 -31.51
CA ARG A 562 24.56 18.23 -32.63
C ARG A 562 24.15 17.39 -33.86
N ASN A 563 23.80 18.06 -34.95
CA ASN A 563 23.43 17.42 -36.22
C ASN A 563 24.66 16.98 -37.04
N VAL A 564 25.44 16.04 -36.50
CA VAL A 564 26.60 15.44 -37.17
C VAL A 564 26.29 14.07 -37.74
N SER A 565 26.98 13.69 -38.83
CA SER A 565 26.85 12.34 -39.41
C SER A 565 27.28 11.29 -38.39
N GLY A 566 26.52 10.20 -38.25
CA GLY A 566 26.74 9.16 -37.23
C GLY A 566 26.49 9.59 -35.78
N GLY A 567 26.16 10.86 -35.50
CA GLY A 567 25.93 11.36 -34.14
C GLY A 567 24.64 10.83 -33.50
N ASN A 568 24.58 10.90 -32.16
CA ASN A 568 23.47 10.35 -31.38
C ASN A 568 22.10 10.97 -31.75
N LEU A 569 22.03 12.27 -32.07
CA LEU A 569 20.79 12.87 -32.56
C LEU A 569 20.22 12.16 -33.80
N ARG A 570 21.07 11.85 -34.80
CA ARG A 570 20.63 11.14 -36.02
C ARG A 570 20.27 9.68 -35.73
N LYS A 571 21.02 9.02 -34.85
CA LYS A 571 20.75 7.63 -34.40
C LYS A 571 19.40 7.55 -33.65
N LYS A 572 19.13 8.49 -32.74
CA LYS A 572 17.84 8.64 -32.05
C LYS A 572 16.70 8.87 -33.03
N ILE A 573 16.79 9.88 -33.91
CA ILE A 573 15.76 10.16 -34.94
C ILE A 573 15.50 8.92 -35.81
N SER A 574 16.53 8.20 -36.24
CA SER A 574 16.36 6.94 -36.98
C SER A 574 15.63 5.87 -36.16
N SER A 575 15.91 5.77 -34.86
CA SER A 575 15.27 4.82 -33.95
C SER A 575 13.80 5.17 -33.73
N PHE A 576 13.50 6.46 -33.51
CA PHE A 576 12.13 6.96 -33.36
C PHE A 576 11.31 6.73 -34.64
N MET A 577 11.90 6.99 -35.80
CA MET A 577 11.28 6.72 -37.11
C MET A 577 11.04 5.22 -37.33
N ASN A 578 11.97 4.36 -36.90
CA ASN A 578 11.79 2.91 -36.97
C ASN A 578 10.65 2.43 -36.06
N MET A 579 10.55 2.94 -34.83
CA MET A 579 9.46 2.59 -33.92
C MET A 579 8.09 3.12 -34.38
N ALA A 580 8.03 4.36 -34.88
CA ALA A 580 6.80 5.04 -35.27
C ALA A 580 6.20 4.62 -36.62
N ALA A 581 7.04 4.31 -37.62
CA ALA A 581 6.56 4.09 -38.98
C ALA A 581 5.75 2.78 -39.15
N GLU A 582 4.85 2.79 -40.14
CA GLU A 582 3.99 1.67 -40.51
C GLU A 582 4.79 0.46 -41.04
N LYS A 583 4.28 -0.75 -40.77
CA LYS A 583 4.84 -2.01 -41.27
C LYS A 583 4.47 -2.19 -42.75
N GLY A 584 5.46 -2.28 -43.63
CA GLY A 584 5.27 -2.63 -45.05
C GLY A 584 5.20 -1.46 -46.04
N GLY A 585 5.53 -0.23 -45.61
CA GLY A 585 5.67 0.93 -46.50
C GLY A 585 6.95 0.92 -47.34
N GLU A 586 7.31 2.06 -47.94
CA GLU A 586 8.58 2.22 -48.68
C GLU A 586 9.78 1.84 -47.78
N ASN A 587 10.65 0.96 -48.30
CA ASN A 587 11.70 0.27 -47.54
C ASN A 587 11.15 -0.66 -46.44
N ALA A 588 10.52 -1.76 -46.87
CA ALA A 588 10.07 -2.87 -46.04
C ALA A 588 11.25 -3.73 -45.50
N ASP A 589 12.17 -3.08 -44.77
CA ASP A 589 13.38 -3.63 -44.16
C ASP A 589 13.15 -4.44 -42.87
N GLY A 590 11.90 -4.61 -42.45
CA GLY A 590 11.52 -5.27 -41.20
C GLY A 590 11.70 -4.43 -39.93
N LEU A 591 12.33 -3.25 -40.02
CA LEU A 591 12.67 -2.40 -38.86
C LEU A 591 11.49 -1.57 -38.32
N ARG A 592 10.33 -1.65 -38.97
CA ARG A 592 9.15 -0.83 -38.65
C ARG A 592 8.37 -1.40 -37.46
N GLY A 593 8.11 -0.57 -36.46
CA GLY A 593 7.47 -0.96 -35.19
C GLY A 593 5.95 -0.80 -35.19
N MET A 594 5.46 0.31 -35.75
CA MET A 594 4.06 0.78 -35.67
C MET A 594 3.53 0.80 -34.23
N VAL A 595 4.24 1.52 -33.34
CA VAL A 595 3.77 1.88 -31.99
C VAL A 595 2.47 2.69 -32.06
N HIS A 596 1.62 2.64 -31.04
CA HIS A 596 0.35 3.39 -31.01
C HIS A 596 0.52 4.89 -30.76
N GLY A 597 1.67 5.31 -30.24
CA GLY A 597 2.00 6.71 -30.10
C GLY A 597 3.43 6.87 -29.61
N VAL A 598 3.99 8.04 -29.89
CA VAL A 598 5.25 8.50 -29.32
C VAL A 598 4.97 9.56 -28.25
N ARG A 599 5.72 9.55 -27.16
CA ARG A 599 5.74 10.57 -26.11
C ARG A 599 7.18 11.04 -25.87
N SER A 600 7.28 12.26 -25.35
CA SER A 600 8.46 12.92 -24.84
C SER A 600 7.91 13.89 -23.81
N LEU A 601 8.19 13.64 -22.54
CA LEU A 601 7.67 14.44 -21.43
C LEU A 601 8.59 15.60 -21.08
N GLY A 602 9.86 15.56 -21.51
CA GLY A 602 10.90 16.51 -21.14
C GLY A 602 11.53 16.25 -19.77
N SER A 603 11.19 15.13 -19.13
CA SER A 603 11.75 14.63 -17.86
C SER A 603 11.89 13.11 -17.94
N ALA A 604 13.13 12.61 -17.82
CA ALA A 604 13.44 11.18 -17.88
C ALA A 604 12.91 10.43 -16.64
N THR A 605 12.92 11.11 -15.50
CA THR A 605 12.41 10.61 -14.22
C THR A 605 10.90 10.38 -14.30
N LEU A 606 10.14 11.32 -14.89
CA LEU A 606 8.70 11.16 -15.09
C LEU A 606 8.37 10.13 -16.18
N ASP A 607 9.15 10.01 -17.25
CA ASP A 607 8.97 8.92 -18.22
C ASP A 607 9.06 7.53 -17.55
N LEU A 608 10.07 7.32 -16.69
CA LEU A 608 10.20 6.08 -15.91
C LEU A 608 9.03 5.88 -14.95
N ALA A 609 8.58 6.93 -14.25
CA ALA A 609 7.42 6.88 -13.35
C ALA A 609 6.13 6.52 -14.10
N TYR A 610 5.88 7.12 -15.27
CA TYR A 610 4.71 6.85 -16.09
C TYR A 610 4.79 5.47 -16.79
N THR A 611 6.01 4.96 -17.03
CA THR A 611 6.24 3.56 -17.45
C THR A 611 5.92 2.58 -16.31
N ALA A 612 6.33 2.89 -15.07
CA ALA A 612 5.98 2.11 -13.88
C ALA A 612 4.47 2.13 -13.60
N MET A 613 3.81 3.26 -13.87
CA MET A 613 2.36 3.43 -13.81
C MET A 613 1.62 2.58 -14.86
N GLY A 614 2.29 2.20 -15.95
CA GLY A 614 1.70 1.51 -17.09
C GLY A 614 0.92 2.43 -18.04
N SER A 615 1.18 3.75 -17.99
CA SER A 615 0.66 4.74 -18.95
C SER A 615 1.56 4.89 -20.18
N LEU A 616 2.81 4.45 -20.08
CA LEU A 616 3.75 4.22 -21.16
C LEU A 616 4.10 2.72 -21.14
N ASP A 617 4.30 2.10 -22.31
CA ASP A 617 4.63 0.67 -22.39
C ASP A 617 6.15 0.44 -22.46
N ILE A 618 6.84 1.31 -23.19
CA ILE A 618 8.26 1.25 -23.51
C ILE A 618 8.84 2.67 -23.33
N TRP A 619 9.92 2.81 -22.57
CA TRP A 619 10.78 4.00 -22.61
C TRP A 619 12.18 3.60 -23.05
N TRP A 620 12.73 4.31 -24.04
CA TRP A 620 14.07 4.05 -24.58
C TRP A 620 14.82 5.36 -24.69
N GLU A 621 15.95 5.46 -24.00
CA GLU A 621 16.72 6.68 -23.93
C GLU A 621 18.22 6.44 -23.74
N GLY A 622 19.03 7.37 -24.25
CA GLY A 622 20.46 7.37 -24.01
C GLY A 622 21.00 8.79 -23.85
N GLY A 623 21.91 8.95 -22.90
CA GLY A 623 22.50 10.21 -22.48
C GLY A 623 22.16 10.62 -21.06
N CYS A 624 21.16 10.00 -20.43
CA CYS A 624 20.80 10.28 -19.04
C CYS A 624 21.92 9.97 -18.05
N TRP A 625 21.98 10.72 -16.96
CA TRP A 625 22.84 10.48 -15.80
C TRP A 625 22.12 9.60 -14.77
N GLU A 626 22.70 9.42 -13.59
CA GLU A 626 22.11 8.58 -12.54
C GLU A 626 20.97 9.28 -11.80
N TRP A 627 21.05 10.59 -11.60
CA TRP A 627 20.00 11.37 -10.94
C TRP A 627 18.71 11.42 -11.77
N ASP A 628 18.82 11.53 -13.10
CA ASP A 628 17.75 11.40 -14.09
C ASP A 628 16.96 10.07 -14.02
N VAL A 629 17.54 8.99 -13.47
CA VAL A 629 16.98 7.63 -13.62
C VAL A 629 16.90 6.81 -12.34
N ALA A 630 17.75 7.00 -11.34
CA ALA A 630 17.89 6.06 -10.23
C ALA A 630 16.58 5.90 -9.43
N ALA A 631 15.86 7.00 -9.21
CA ALA A 631 14.56 6.97 -8.54
C ALA A 631 13.49 6.27 -9.40
N GLY A 632 13.44 6.60 -10.69
CA GLY A 632 12.53 5.98 -11.65
C GLY A 632 12.78 4.49 -11.87
N VAL A 633 14.05 4.07 -11.82
CA VAL A 633 14.48 2.66 -11.89
C VAL A 633 14.00 1.89 -10.66
N ALA A 634 14.21 2.41 -9.43
CA ALA A 634 13.70 1.78 -8.22
C ALA A 634 12.16 1.61 -8.28
N ILE A 635 11.46 2.67 -8.71
CA ILE A 635 10.00 2.69 -8.82
C ILE A 635 9.50 1.70 -9.88
N LEU A 636 10.15 1.62 -11.04
CA LEU A 636 9.76 0.70 -12.11
C LEU A 636 10.04 -0.76 -11.76
N LEU A 637 11.17 -1.06 -11.13
CA LEU A 637 11.50 -2.43 -10.68
C LEU A 637 10.51 -2.91 -9.62
N GLU A 638 10.19 -2.08 -8.61
CA GLU A 638 9.22 -2.40 -7.55
C GLU A 638 7.75 -2.42 -8.03
N ALA A 639 7.45 -1.80 -9.18
CA ALA A 639 6.18 -1.97 -9.88
C ALA A 639 6.09 -3.30 -10.66
N GLY A 640 7.20 -4.02 -10.85
CA GLY A 640 7.29 -5.27 -11.63
C GLY A 640 7.76 -5.09 -13.08
N GLY A 641 8.34 -3.94 -13.41
CA GLY A 641 8.89 -3.62 -14.73
C GLY A 641 10.20 -4.36 -15.05
N LEU A 642 10.77 -4.03 -16.21
CA LEU A 642 12.09 -4.49 -16.65
C LEU A 642 12.90 -3.26 -17.06
N VAL A 643 14.14 -3.12 -16.56
CA VAL A 643 15.09 -2.12 -17.05
C VAL A 643 16.39 -2.80 -17.45
N THR A 644 16.87 -2.48 -18.65
CA THR A 644 18.09 -3.02 -19.27
C THR A 644 18.76 -1.93 -20.13
N THR A 645 19.77 -2.28 -20.92
CA THR A 645 20.49 -1.34 -21.79
C THR A 645 19.66 -0.88 -23.00
N ALA A 646 19.77 0.41 -23.35
CA ALA A 646 19.23 0.96 -24.59
C ALA A 646 19.88 0.35 -25.86
N ASN A 647 21.16 -0.01 -25.79
CA ASN A 647 21.89 -0.45 -26.98
C ASN A 647 21.58 -1.91 -27.31
N PRO A 648 21.33 -2.24 -28.58
CA PRO A 648 21.13 -3.61 -29.00
C PRO A 648 22.46 -4.40 -28.93
N PRO A 649 22.42 -5.68 -28.53
CA PRO A 649 23.56 -6.59 -28.66
C PRO A 649 23.75 -7.01 -30.13
N GLU A 650 24.82 -7.77 -30.42
CA GLU A 650 25.11 -8.28 -31.77
C GLU A 650 24.00 -9.21 -32.30
N ASP A 651 23.47 -10.09 -31.44
CA ASP A 651 22.28 -10.89 -31.72
C ASP A 651 21.17 -10.61 -30.68
N PRO A 652 20.18 -9.76 -31.02
CA PRO A 652 19.02 -9.49 -30.17
C PRO A 652 18.14 -10.70 -29.84
N ASP A 653 18.17 -11.79 -30.62
CA ASP A 653 17.29 -12.94 -30.39
C ASP A 653 17.82 -13.89 -29.32
N THR A 654 19.14 -14.09 -29.24
CA THR A 654 19.75 -15.04 -28.28
C THR A 654 20.45 -14.40 -27.09
N ALA A 655 20.84 -13.12 -27.17
CA ALA A 655 21.59 -12.46 -26.10
C ALA A 655 20.87 -12.49 -24.73
N LYS A 656 21.65 -12.59 -23.65
CA LYS A 656 21.14 -12.41 -22.29
C LYS A 656 20.67 -10.96 -22.13
N ILE A 657 19.48 -10.78 -21.54
CA ILE A 657 19.02 -9.47 -21.09
C ILE A 657 19.64 -9.23 -19.72
N GLU A 658 20.53 -8.25 -19.63
CA GLU A 658 21.22 -7.90 -18.39
C GLU A 658 20.44 -6.85 -17.60
N ASP A 659 20.61 -6.85 -16.28
CA ASP A 659 20.06 -5.83 -15.40
C ASP A 659 20.60 -4.44 -15.76
N VAL A 660 19.83 -3.41 -15.42
CA VAL A 660 20.25 -2.01 -15.54
C VAL A 660 21.55 -1.73 -14.79
N ARG A 661 22.50 -1.11 -15.49
CA ARG A 661 23.75 -0.58 -14.95
C ARG A 661 23.63 0.94 -14.88
N LEU A 662 23.55 1.49 -13.66
CA LEU A 662 23.65 2.94 -13.45
C LEU A 662 25.00 3.44 -14.02
N GLY A 663 24.98 4.63 -14.61
CA GLY A 663 26.14 5.23 -15.28
C GLY A 663 26.50 4.70 -16.65
N SER A 664 25.84 3.64 -17.13
CA SER A 664 25.89 3.25 -18.55
C SER A 664 25.40 4.35 -19.49
N ARG A 665 24.52 5.23 -19.00
CA ARG A 665 23.82 6.28 -19.76
C ARG A 665 22.98 5.73 -20.92
N LEU A 666 22.55 4.46 -20.83
CA LEU A 666 21.88 3.72 -21.88
C LEU A 666 20.76 2.88 -21.26
N TYR A 667 19.51 3.32 -21.38
CA TYR A 667 18.39 2.73 -20.64
C TYR A 667 17.21 2.35 -21.54
N LEU A 668 16.73 1.12 -21.39
CA LEU A 668 15.49 0.60 -21.96
C LEU A 668 14.63 0.06 -20.84
N ALA A 669 13.48 0.69 -20.65
CA ALA A 669 12.47 0.34 -19.66
C ALA A 669 11.22 -0.23 -20.35
N ILE A 670 10.72 -1.36 -19.83
CA ILE A 670 9.42 -1.93 -20.19
C ILE A 670 8.52 -1.91 -18.95
N ARG A 671 7.26 -1.49 -19.13
CA ARG A 671 6.27 -1.44 -18.05
C ARG A 671 6.06 -2.79 -17.36
N PRO A 672 5.46 -2.83 -16.17
CA PRO A 672 4.99 -4.07 -15.57
C PRO A 672 3.99 -4.80 -16.47
N ALA A 673 4.08 -6.13 -16.53
CA ALA A 673 3.23 -6.98 -17.36
C ALA A 673 2.77 -8.23 -16.58
N GLY A 674 1.51 -8.64 -16.75
CA GLY A 674 0.99 -9.92 -16.25
C GLY A 674 1.12 -11.05 -17.28
N PRO A 675 0.71 -12.28 -16.94
CA PRO A 675 0.78 -13.43 -17.85
C PRO A 675 -0.24 -13.34 -19.00
N SER A 676 0.08 -14.01 -20.11
CA SER A 676 -0.83 -14.36 -21.19
C SER A 676 -1.18 -15.86 -21.14
N ALA A 677 -1.87 -16.38 -22.15
CA ALA A 677 -2.13 -17.83 -22.28
C ALA A 677 -0.87 -18.65 -22.65
N SER A 678 0.20 -18.01 -23.13
CA SER A 678 1.41 -18.65 -23.67
C SER A 678 2.71 -18.18 -23.04
N GLU A 679 2.72 -17.02 -22.38
CA GLU A 679 3.90 -16.37 -21.81
C GLU A 679 3.65 -15.88 -20.39
N THR A 680 4.65 -15.98 -19.52
CA THR A 680 4.69 -15.19 -18.28
C THR A 680 4.86 -13.70 -18.59
N GLY A 681 4.50 -12.83 -17.64
CA GLY A 681 4.71 -11.39 -17.77
C GLY A 681 6.15 -11.03 -18.12
N ARG A 682 7.13 -11.67 -17.45
CA ARG A 682 8.57 -11.51 -17.71
C ARG A 682 8.96 -11.91 -19.13
N GLN A 683 8.50 -13.07 -19.63
CA GLN A 683 8.75 -13.47 -21.01
C GLN A 683 8.18 -12.46 -22.03
N SER A 684 6.99 -11.90 -21.77
CA SER A 684 6.41 -10.87 -22.65
C SER A 684 7.19 -9.54 -22.62
N GLN A 685 7.77 -9.18 -21.46
CA GLN A 685 8.69 -8.03 -21.33
C GLN A 685 9.99 -8.28 -22.11
N GLU A 686 10.61 -9.45 -21.93
CA GLU A 686 11.85 -9.84 -22.61
C GLU A 686 11.67 -9.90 -24.14
N ARG A 687 10.58 -10.49 -24.63
CA ARG A 687 10.21 -10.44 -26.05
C ARG A 687 10.10 -9.00 -26.55
N THR A 688 9.50 -8.11 -25.76
CA THR A 688 9.39 -6.69 -26.12
C THR A 688 10.76 -6.01 -26.18
N VAL A 689 11.67 -6.29 -25.24
CA VAL A 689 13.07 -5.81 -25.28
C VAL A 689 13.75 -6.19 -26.60
N ARG A 690 13.68 -7.47 -26.99
CA ARG A 690 14.29 -7.98 -28.23
C ARG A 690 13.72 -7.29 -29.46
N GLU A 691 12.40 -7.09 -29.50
CA GLU A 691 11.74 -6.37 -30.59
C GLU A 691 12.06 -4.86 -30.61
N VAL A 692 12.38 -4.22 -29.48
CA VAL A 692 12.92 -2.85 -29.46
C VAL A 692 14.35 -2.85 -30.01
N TRP A 693 15.23 -3.73 -29.51
CA TRP A 693 16.63 -3.84 -29.94
C TRP A 693 16.79 -4.06 -31.45
N LYS A 694 15.93 -4.87 -32.08
CA LYS A 694 15.90 -5.06 -33.54
C LYS A 694 15.64 -3.77 -34.35
N ARG A 695 15.10 -2.71 -33.73
CA ARG A 695 14.59 -1.50 -34.42
C ARG A 695 15.35 -0.23 -34.07
N VAL A 696 16.00 -0.16 -32.91
CA VAL A 696 16.80 0.99 -32.48
C VAL A 696 18.23 0.97 -33.05
N LYS A 697 18.94 2.10 -32.96
CA LYS A 697 20.34 2.25 -33.38
C LYS A 697 21.25 2.37 -32.15
N LEU A 698 22.43 1.76 -32.23
CA LEU A 698 23.47 1.84 -31.20
C LEU A 698 23.90 3.30 -30.97
N LEU A 699 23.64 3.80 -29.76
CA LEU A 699 24.04 5.12 -29.27
C LEU A 699 25.46 5.09 -28.72
N ASP A 700 26.20 6.15 -28.98
CA ASP A 700 27.57 6.35 -28.51
C ASP A 700 27.56 7.23 -27.25
N TYR A 701 27.31 6.60 -26.11
CA TYR A 701 27.52 7.19 -24.79
C TYR A 701 28.52 6.32 -24.04
N SER A 702 29.62 6.92 -23.63
CA SER A 702 30.63 6.31 -22.78
C SER A 702 30.92 7.20 -21.58
N ARG A 703 31.24 6.58 -20.45
CA ARG A 703 31.64 7.24 -19.19
C ARG A 703 32.78 6.44 -18.56
N PRO A 704 33.95 7.04 -18.28
CA PRO A 704 35.01 6.36 -17.56
C PRO A 704 34.57 5.92 -16.16
N GLY A 705 34.90 4.69 -15.79
CA GLY A 705 34.60 4.10 -14.48
C GLY A 705 33.17 3.58 -14.28
N ALA A 706 32.24 3.85 -15.22
CA ALA A 706 30.87 3.34 -15.16
C ALA A 706 30.77 1.87 -15.55
#